data_AF-A0AAU6WXA4-F1
#
_entry.id   AF-A0AAU6WXA4-F1
#
_cell.length_a   1.000
_cell.length_b   1.000
_cell.length_c   1.000
_cell.angle_alpha   90.00
_cell.angle_beta   90.00
_cell.angle_gamma   90.00
#
_symmetry.space_group_name_H-M   'P 1'
#
loop_
_entity.id
_entity.type
_entity.pdbx_description
1 polymer ?
#
loop_
_entity_poly.entity_id
_entity_poly.type
_entity_poly.pdbx_seq_one_letter_code
_entity_poly.pdbx_strand_id
1 'polypeptide(L)'
;MSDKLAVTDINNDRIGIFKDAVGVRIINQDTDRFDRGLKLNDPKGSTLTPTANRRKFRGVRRIRNRYKLRRNKLYKVLSVLGITPDESYFTNKKGKRGKENDIGKALYGLRERATKEKITLPELARVLLHLNQLRGYSSDRFAKDEEIKFDYYLTEVVELDWENRTPVFEKGSTEEVKYYQFKVKLRFVEPYIIIEDDEKNVFEEIEGYVFKKEIDFVLGDFITIKAPEFKQNKKGKVIVEEYYKITPTKPDATDWKYKYQTLHKNLSDWCKTRGTVGSYFYRNFYELSNLSRIRNNVVNREWYEKEFDAIWALQYEFHKEFFDKIDISNLVKEVFKDYSTVLNGVITKDGNKEQLKTLIKDKIIFYQRPWQQTKSKGRCEFEKIKVKREFAIKGTGTKELREEHIGRTVVPRSHPIFQNFKVWQQINNVRLIWNTADEKINLFENAELCEKRTGKTIEEVKRLLFKKLQGSKTLSWRTFVKDELGLDTYDEIEEKRKAKVSKKQGLDLETGEVVEEFFSVNFRKRKRDGSYDDIKLKGNTTKAELRNILKDKSAEWFEELHHQNKKVTNLQLLWEIIYDITNSDVVKVASIIKRHFAFDDEICLTLAKVQFDDAGMANISAKAIRNLLPLMSDGINYSKITKTKVDELISLNSSETDVDEGEKLSGLKDFVTDRKARIRLSKFSNENDFKYLNYWEAAAIVYGSHSSKRSSVMKIMERLKNHSMNNPVVEKIVNETISIVNLLKKEYGFDEVRIELSRELRASADERQQMWEGMNNNTAKNEWAKKMLREIKQAMLEDDRDVSQLDTEISGSNLDKIKIIEDVVKYQKPVEFKTKEKEYKLTEPTKAEVTKYLLWLEQNFKCPYTNQPIPLTDVFARGKVVEIEHIIPRQRYYSNAYANKVITWREVNQEKGNKTAYEFIVSKRNPAGTVKVGKKEISLVSASQWENHVKEMFPKSGKRNNLLRKEIPEDPIERTLKETQYINKKLKEKLGELVGPDKVWVTSGAITDILRENWKLNDVWKELVEERFVKFNNGETKDRLNLKYITRHFNNKTNQYEDVEKFAGMSKRIDHRHHALDAIIIACTKQNHIQYINNLNAINSADIENDDSKKAKYKHIKTDVCLGNSSSKFKFPWDERKFIPEVKEALKNVLISHKNSNVLISPSKHRNNKDINSGKVASVRGELHLQTNYTKKNILKTRKLIL
;
A
#
# COMPACT_ATOMS: atom_id res chain seq x y z
N MET A 1 -38.95 -7.46 -9.18
CA MET A 1 -38.79 -8.51 -8.16
C MET A 1 -38.08 -9.68 -8.80
N SER A 2 -37.01 -10.18 -8.15
CA SER A 2 -36.44 -11.53 -8.23
C SER A 2 -35.00 -11.48 -7.72
N ASP A 3 -34.82 -11.95 -6.48
CA ASP A 3 -33.71 -11.66 -5.57
C ASP A 3 -32.86 -12.90 -5.27
N LYS A 4 -31.53 -12.81 -5.30
CA LYS A 4 -30.63 -13.93 -4.96
C LYS A 4 -30.79 -14.39 -3.52
N LEU A 5 -31.42 -15.55 -3.32
CA LEU A 5 -31.77 -16.06 -2.00
C LEU A 5 -31.79 -17.58 -2.00
N ALA A 6 -31.45 -18.14 -0.85
CA ALA A 6 -31.78 -19.48 -0.41
C ALA A 6 -32.49 -19.31 0.94
N VAL A 7 -33.79 -19.58 0.99
CA VAL A 7 -34.61 -19.56 2.22
C VAL A 7 -35.10 -20.97 2.44
N THR A 8 -34.78 -21.55 3.59
CA THR A 8 -35.36 -22.82 4.06
C THR A 8 -36.46 -22.50 5.04
N ASP A 9 -37.67 -22.97 4.76
CA ASP A 9 -38.75 -23.02 5.74
C ASP A 9 -38.54 -24.25 6.63
N ILE A 10 -38.27 -24.06 7.92
CA ILE A 10 -38.22 -25.13 8.94
C ILE A 10 -39.38 -24.92 9.94
N ASN A 11 -40.38 -24.10 9.60
CA ASN A 11 -41.56 -23.97 10.45
C ASN A 11 -42.61 -25.01 10.06
N ASN A 12 -42.57 -26.16 10.75
CA ASN A 12 -43.77 -26.97 10.95
C ASN A 12 -43.97 -27.16 12.45
N ASP A 13 -45.19 -26.89 12.93
CA ASP A 13 -45.66 -26.69 14.32
C ASP A 13 -45.43 -27.84 15.33
N ARG A 14 -44.26 -28.47 15.36
CA ARG A 14 -43.96 -29.53 16.33
C ARG A 14 -42.52 -29.40 16.86
N ILE A 15 -42.43 -28.94 18.10
CA ILE A 15 -41.29 -28.99 19.06
C ILE A 15 -40.47 -27.69 19.12
N GLY A 16 -40.53 -27.03 20.29
CA GLY A 16 -39.94 -25.72 20.62
C GLY A 16 -38.46 -25.53 20.29
N ILE A 17 -38.16 -25.13 19.07
CA ILE A 17 -36.81 -24.80 18.58
C ILE A 17 -36.88 -23.48 17.78
N PHE A 18 -36.40 -22.41 18.42
CA PHE A 18 -35.99 -21.10 17.91
C PHE A 18 -36.98 -20.27 17.05
N LYS A 19 -37.96 -19.65 17.73
CA LYS A 19 -38.58 -18.39 17.27
C LYS A 19 -37.62 -17.18 17.34
N ASP A 20 -36.42 -17.35 17.89
CA ASP A 20 -35.67 -16.23 18.46
C ASP A 20 -34.46 -15.76 17.65
N ALA A 21 -33.93 -16.51 16.67
CA ALA A 21 -32.67 -16.16 15.99
C ALA A 21 -32.63 -16.42 14.49
N VAL A 22 -32.14 -15.45 13.70
CA VAL A 22 -31.90 -15.60 12.25
C VAL A 22 -30.40 -15.74 11.92
N GLY A 23 -30.06 -16.73 11.09
CA GLY A 23 -28.69 -16.93 10.57
C GLY A 23 -28.47 -16.19 9.25
N VAL A 24 -27.45 -15.34 9.18
CA VAL A 24 -27.12 -14.57 7.97
C VAL A 24 -25.74 -14.97 7.45
N ARG A 25 -25.73 -15.50 6.23
CA ARG A 25 -24.50 -15.79 5.48
C ARG A 25 -24.30 -14.81 4.33
N ILE A 26 -23.08 -14.31 4.20
CA ILE A 26 -22.71 -13.35 3.15
C ILE A 26 -21.88 -14.05 2.08
N ILE A 27 -22.33 -13.94 0.83
CA ILE A 27 -21.67 -14.54 -0.34
C ILE A 27 -20.93 -13.45 -1.10
N ASN A 28 -19.67 -13.70 -1.47
CA ASN A 28 -18.93 -12.77 -2.33
C ASN A 28 -19.35 -12.94 -3.80
N GLN A 29 -19.48 -11.82 -4.52
CA GLN A 29 -19.91 -11.73 -5.93
C GLN A 29 -19.07 -12.55 -6.92
N ASP A 30 -17.82 -12.93 -6.63
CA ASP A 30 -17.00 -13.70 -7.58
C ASP A 30 -17.46 -15.17 -7.75
N THR A 31 -18.40 -15.66 -6.95
CA THR A 31 -19.04 -16.98 -7.12
C THR A 31 -19.87 -17.09 -8.41
N ASP A 32 -20.41 -15.98 -8.92
CA ASP A 32 -21.18 -15.90 -10.19
C ASP A 32 -20.38 -16.31 -11.45
N ARG A 33 -19.05 -16.44 -11.37
CA ARG A 33 -18.23 -16.89 -12.51
C ARG A 33 -18.32 -18.39 -12.73
N PHE A 34 -18.45 -19.16 -11.66
CA PHE A 34 -18.62 -20.61 -11.71
C PHE A 34 -19.95 -21.00 -12.38
N ASP A 35 -20.99 -20.18 -12.21
CA ASP A 35 -22.35 -20.39 -12.74
C ASP A 35 -22.47 -20.36 -14.26
N ARG A 36 -21.49 -19.81 -14.98
CA ARG A 36 -21.53 -19.71 -16.45
C ARG A 36 -20.84 -20.87 -17.16
N GLY A 37 -20.44 -21.92 -16.44
CA GLY A 37 -19.60 -22.99 -16.99
C GLY A 37 -18.19 -22.52 -17.38
N LEU A 38 -17.83 -21.28 -17.05
CA LEU A 38 -16.49 -20.74 -17.25
C LEU A 38 -15.62 -21.26 -16.11
N LYS A 39 -14.75 -22.23 -16.41
CA LYS A 39 -13.67 -22.61 -15.50
C LYS A 39 -12.92 -21.34 -15.06
N LEU A 40 -12.34 -21.32 -13.86
CA LEU A 40 -11.34 -20.33 -13.44
C LEU A 40 -10.21 -20.11 -14.48
N ASN A 41 -10.10 -21.03 -15.44
CA ASN A 41 -9.12 -21.11 -16.51
C ASN A 41 -9.54 -20.47 -17.86
N ASP A 42 -10.59 -19.65 -17.96
CA ASP A 42 -10.82 -18.87 -19.20
C ASP A 42 -9.63 -17.89 -19.42
N PRO A 43 -8.93 -17.95 -20.58
CA PRO A 43 -7.78 -17.08 -20.89
C PRO A 43 -8.08 -15.57 -20.78
N LYS A 44 -9.36 -15.18 -20.75
CA LYS A 44 -9.80 -13.77 -20.56
C LYS A 44 -9.99 -13.36 -19.10
N GLY A 45 -9.43 -14.09 -18.14
CA GLY A 45 -9.41 -13.78 -16.70
C GLY A 45 -9.42 -12.28 -16.40
N SER A 46 -10.55 -11.78 -15.93
CA SER A 46 -10.70 -10.38 -15.51
C SER A 46 -11.06 -10.35 -14.03
N THR A 47 -10.07 -10.54 -13.17
CA THR A 47 -10.19 -10.35 -11.71
C THR A 47 -10.29 -8.86 -11.29
N LEU A 48 -10.24 -7.92 -12.24
CA LEU A 48 -10.48 -6.49 -12.01
C LEU A 48 -11.98 -6.21 -11.87
N THR A 49 -12.39 -5.59 -10.75
CA THR A 49 -13.80 -5.16 -10.61
C THR A 49 -14.23 -4.20 -11.73
N PRO A 50 -15.49 -4.25 -12.18
CA PRO A 50 -16.02 -3.35 -13.22
C PRO A 50 -15.72 -1.86 -12.97
N THR A 51 -15.74 -1.44 -11.69
CA THR A 51 -15.41 -0.06 -11.28
C THR A 51 -13.94 0.32 -11.55
N ALA A 52 -13.00 -0.61 -11.41
CA ALA A 52 -11.58 -0.39 -11.70
C ALA A 52 -11.35 -0.21 -13.21
N ASN A 53 -11.95 -1.07 -14.03
CA ASN A 53 -11.93 -0.93 -15.50
C ASN A 53 -12.58 0.40 -15.94
N ARG A 54 -13.74 0.74 -15.38
CA ARG A 54 -14.38 2.05 -15.60
C ARG A 54 -13.47 3.22 -15.24
N ARG A 55 -12.70 3.14 -14.14
CA ARG A 55 -11.73 4.16 -13.72
C ARG A 55 -10.58 4.29 -14.72
N LYS A 56 -10.01 3.18 -15.21
CA LYS A 56 -8.96 3.14 -16.24
C LYS A 56 -9.42 3.87 -17.51
N PHE A 57 -10.56 3.47 -18.08
CA PHE A 57 -11.08 4.10 -19.29
C PHE A 57 -11.51 5.55 -19.07
N ARG A 58 -12.01 5.90 -17.88
CA ARG A 58 -12.28 7.31 -17.52
C ARG A 58 -10.98 8.13 -17.51
N GLY A 59 -9.88 7.57 -17.03
CA GLY A 59 -8.55 8.19 -17.10
C GLY A 59 -8.13 8.49 -18.54
N VAL A 60 -8.18 7.48 -19.41
CA VAL A 60 -7.86 7.61 -20.85
C VAL A 60 -8.75 8.65 -21.53
N ARG A 61 -10.07 8.61 -21.31
CA ARG A 61 -11.01 9.60 -21.84
C ARG A 61 -10.69 11.02 -21.38
N ARG A 62 -10.33 11.21 -20.11
CA ARG A 62 -9.91 12.53 -19.58
C ARG A 62 -8.64 13.02 -20.25
N ILE A 63 -7.64 12.16 -20.44
CA ILE A 63 -6.39 12.52 -21.12
C ILE A 63 -6.69 12.97 -22.55
N ARG A 64 -7.46 12.18 -23.31
CA ARG A 64 -7.87 12.53 -24.68
C ARG A 64 -8.70 13.81 -24.73
N ASN A 65 -9.69 13.97 -23.85
CA ASN A 65 -10.52 15.18 -23.80
C ASN A 65 -9.69 16.42 -23.46
N ARG A 66 -8.74 16.32 -22.52
CA ARG A 66 -7.84 17.43 -22.17
C ARG A 66 -6.93 17.82 -23.33
N TYR A 67 -6.41 16.84 -24.07
CA TYR A 67 -5.67 17.10 -25.30
C TYR A 67 -6.53 17.87 -26.31
N LYS A 68 -7.74 17.37 -26.62
CA LYS A 68 -8.69 18.05 -27.52
C LYS A 68 -9.03 19.46 -27.04
N LEU A 69 -9.32 19.65 -25.75
CA LEU A 69 -9.64 20.97 -25.20
C LEU A 69 -8.48 21.96 -25.35
N ARG A 70 -7.25 21.56 -25.03
CA ARG A 70 -6.08 22.44 -25.23
C ARG A 70 -5.86 22.75 -26.71
N ARG A 71 -5.98 21.75 -27.58
CA ARG A 71 -5.85 21.90 -29.04
C ARG A 71 -6.91 22.86 -29.59
N ASN A 72 -8.17 22.71 -29.17
CA ASN A 72 -9.27 23.57 -29.60
C ASN A 72 -9.11 25.01 -29.08
N LYS A 73 -8.67 25.18 -27.83
CA LYS A 73 -8.36 26.51 -27.29
C LYS A 73 -7.26 27.19 -28.08
N LEU A 74 -6.16 26.48 -28.35
CA LEU A 74 -5.08 26.99 -29.18
C LEU A 74 -5.60 27.37 -30.57
N TYR A 75 -6.37 26.49 -31.21
CA TYR A 75 -6.96 26.78 -32.51
C TYR A 75 -7.89 27.99 -32.49
N LYS A 76 -8.70 28.16 -31.44
CA LYS A 76 -9.56 29.34 -31.29
C LYS A 76 -8.75 30.62 -31.11
N VAL A 77 -7.67 30.60 -30.32
CA VAL A 77 -6.72 31.73 -30.23
C VAL A 77 -6.20 32.07 -31.62
N LEU A 78 -5.67 31.09 -32.34
CA LEU A 78 -5.11 31.29 -33.68
C LEU A 78 -6.15 31.83 -34.68
N SER A 79 -7.41 31.42 -34.55
CA SER A 79 -8.53 31.89 -35.37
C SER A 79 -8.94 33.33 -35.06
N VAL A 80 -9.02 33.71 -33.78
CA VAL A 80 -9.32 35.10 -33.38
C VAL A 80 -8.19 36.03 -33.82
N LEU A 81 -6.95 35.55 -33.77
CA LEU A 81 -5.80 36.26 -34.32
C LEU A 81 -5.76 36.28 -35.85
N GLY A 82 -6.59 35.50 -36.55
CA GLY A 82 -6.56 35.45 -38.02
C GLY A 82 -5.32 34.76 -38.61
N ILE A 83 -4.60 33.95 -37.81
CA ILE A 83 -3.33 33.31 -38.20
C ILE A 83 -3.44 31.79 -38.35
N THR A 84 -4.64 31.24 -38.54
CA THR A 84 -4.83 29.78 -38.63
C THR A 84 -4.00 29.13 -39.74
N PRO A 85 -3.53 27.88 -39.56
CA PRO A 85 -2.94 27.13 -40.65
C PRO A 85 -3.93 26.93 -41.79
N ASP A 86 -3.40 26.76 -43.00
CA ASP A 86 -4.17 26.36 -44.18
C ASP A 86 -4.78 24.94 -44.07
N GLU A 87 -5.66 24.59 -45.01
CA GLU A 87 -6.33 23.28 -45.06
C GLU A 87 -5.35 22.10 -45.24
N SER A 88 -4.17 22.33 -45.81
CA SER A 88 -3.16 21.30 -46.01
C SER A 88 -2.62 20.73 -44.69
N TYR A 89 -2.68 21.50 -43.60
CA TYR A 89 -2.35 21.02 -42.26
C TYR A 89 -3.41 20.05 -41.69
N PHE A 90 -4.66 20.16 -42.13
CA PHE A 90 -5.80 19.39 -41.61
C PHE A 90 -6.19 18.20 -42.50
N THR A 91 -5.79 18.22 -43.77
CA THR A 91 -6.15 17.19 -44.74
C THR A 91 -4.98 16.27 -45.03
N ASN A 92 -5.22 14.96 -44.95
CA ASN A 92 -4.24 13.92 -45.28
C ASN A 92 -4.14 13.68 -46.81
N LYS A 93 -4.46 14.70 -47.63
CA LYS A 93 -4.76 14.54 -49.07
C LYS A 93 -3.54 14.57 -50.00
N LYS A 94 -2.31 14.59 -49.49
CA LYS A 94 -1.12 14.34 -50.32
C LYS A 94 -0.23 13.24 -49.72
N GLY A 95 -0.09 12.17 -50.49
CA GLY A 95 1.10 11.32 -50.51
C GLY A 95 1.14 10.15 -49.52
N LYS A 96 1.41 8.96 -50.05
CA LYS A 96 1.98 7.86 -49.25
C LYS A 96 3.28 8.37 -48.60
N ARG A 97 3.54 7.96 -47.36
CA ARG A 97 4.82 8.20 -46.67
C ARG A 97 6.00 7.77 -47.57
N GLY A 98 6.80 8.72 -48.03
CA GLY A 98 7.97 8.51 -48.89
C GLY A 98 9.04 9.58 -48.62
N LYS A 99 10.28 9.34 -49.06
CA LYS A 99 11.49 10.16 -48.78
C LYS A 99 11.32 11.66 -49.03
N GLU A 100 10.45 12.04 -49.97
CA GLU A 100 10.27 13.41 -50.47
C GLU A 100 9.01 14.13 -49.94
N ASN A 101 8.15 13.48 -49.15
CA ASN A 101 6.87 14.07 -48.73
C ASN A 101 6.45 13.71 -47.29
N ASP A 102 7.43 13.69 -46.37
CA ASP A 102 7.17 13.40 -44.95
C ASP A 102 6.75 14.68 -44.19
N ILE A 103 5.46 14.77 -43.87
CA ILE A 103 4.84 15.85 -43.06
C ILE A 103 5.59 16.06 -41.74
N GLY A 104 6.18 15.00 -41.15
CA GLY A 104 6.99 15.09 -39.95
C GLY A 104 8.26 15.91 -40.17
N LYS A 105 9.02 15.62 -41.23
CA LYS A 105 10.26 16.37 -41.56
C LYS A 105 9.95 17.83 -41.84
N ALA A 106 8.90 18.11 -42.61
CA ALA A 106 8.48 19.48 -42.92
C ALA A 106 8.14 20.27 -41.64
N LEU A 107 7.43 19.68 -40.67
CA LEU A 107 7.06 20.34 -39.42
C LEU A 107 8.24 20.58 -38.47
N TYR A 108 9.19 19.64 -38.38
CA TYR A 108 10.42 19.85 -37.60
C TYR A 108 11.35 20.87 -38.28
N GLY A 109 11.43 20.87 -39.61
CA GLY A 109 12.19 21.89 -40.37
C GLY A 109 11.60 23.28 -40.22
N LEU A 110 10.26 23.38 -40.19
CA LEU A 110 9.59 24.65 -39.93
C LEU A 110 9.88 25.19 -38.52
N ARG A 111 9.98 24.32 -37.51
CA ARG A 111 10.39 24.71 -36.15
C ARG A 111 11.83 25.24 -36.10
N GLU A 112 12.75 24.69 -36.88
CA GLU A 112 14.11 25.22 -36.99
C GLU A 112 14.15 26.57 -37.71
N ARG A 113 13.41 26.74 -38.81
CA ARG A 113 13.31 28.03 -39.51
C ARG A 113 12.75 29.12 -38.60
N ALA A 114 11.74 28.78 -37.79
CA ALA A 114 11.12 29.69 -36.83
C ALA A 114 12.09 30.24 -35.75
N THR A 115 13.26 29.62 -35.55
CA THR A 115 14.30 30.12 -34.63
C THR A 115 15.35 31.01 -35.30
N LYS A 116 15.28 31.23 -36.62
CA LYS A 116 16.34 31.91 -37.38
C LYS A 116 15.82 33.02 -38.30
N GLU A 117 14.69 32.79 -38.95
CA GLU A 117 14.13 33.68 -39.97
C GLU A 117 12.68 34.01 -39.69
N LYS A 118 12.19 35.09 -40.30
CA LYS A 118 10.77 35.44 -40.29
C LYS A 118 10.00 34.35 -41.05
N ILE A 119 9.15 33.61 -40.33
CA ILE A 119 8.19 32.70 -40.95
C ILE A 119 6.81 33.37 -41.03
N THR A 120 5.93 32.88 -41.87
CA THR A 120 4.58 33.44 -41.98
C THR A 120 3.76 33.17 -40.71
N LEU A 121 2.77 34.02 -40.42
CA LEU A 121 1.89 33.83 -39.26
C LEU A 121 1.13 32.47 -39.30
N PRO A 122 0.62 31.98 -40.46
CA PRO A 122 0.07 30.63 -40.57
C PRO A 122 1.08 29.50 -40.32
N GLU A 123 2.34 29.69 -40.71
CA GLU A 123 3.42 28.74 -40.40
C GLU A 123 3.72 28.71 -38.90
N LEU A 124 3.75 29.87 -38.23
CA LEU A 124 3.90 29.95 -36.77
C LEU A 124 2.77 29.20 -36.07
N ALA A 125 1.54 29.31 -36.58
CA ALA A 125 0.40 28.55 -36.07
C ALA A 125 0.58 27.02 -36.21
N ARG A 126 1.17 26.54 -37.31
CA ARG A 126 1.51 25.10 -37.49
C ARG A 126 2.52 24.64 -36.44
N VAL A 127 3.54 25.46 -36.16
CA VAL A 127 4.55 25.21 -35.12
C VAL A 127 3.91 25.09 -33.73
N LEU A 128 3.08 26.06 -33.36
CA LEU A 128 2.39 26.08 -32.06
C LEU A 128 1.48 24.86 -31.88
N LEU A 129 0.73 24.47 -32.92
CA LEU A 129 -0.11 23.28 -32.89
C LEU A 129 0.71 21.99 -32.79
N HIS A 130 1.90 21.94 -33.39
CA HIS A 130 2.81 20.80 -33.27
C HIS A 130 3.36 20.66 -31.83
N LEU A 131 3.79 21.75 -31.21
CA LEU A 131 4.21 21.77 -29.79
C LEU A 131 3.06 21.36 -28.85
N ASN A 132 1.81 21.74 -29.16
CA ASN A 132 0.63 21.29 -28.43
C ASN A 132 0.40 19.76 -28.47
N GLN A 133 0.79 19.12 -29.59
CA GLN A 133 0.71 17.68 -29.78
C GLN A 133 1.83 16.95 -29.04
N LEU A 134 3.06 17.46 -29.11
CA LEU A 134 4.26 16.88 -28.51
C LEU A 134 4.86 17.85 -27.49
N ARG A 135 4.27 17.88 -26.30
CA ARG A 135 4.60 18.84 -25.23
C ARG A 135 5.54 18.30 -24.13
N GLY A 136 6.19 17.16 -24.39
CA GLY A 136 7.07 16.48 -23.43
C GLY A 136 6.45 15.95 -22.15
N TYR A 137 7.26 15.17 -21.42
CA TYR A 137 6.95 14.62 -20.10
C TYR A 137 7.35 15.60 -18.99
N SER A 138 6.51 15.75 -17.96
CA SER A 138 6.80 16.60 -16.79
C SER A 138 6.87 15.70 -15.57
N SER A 139 7.97 15.79 -14.84
CA SER A 139 8.27 14.95 -13.69
C SER A 139 9.09 15.72 -12.67
N ASP A 140 8.50 15.91 -11.50
CA ASP A 140 9.20 16.50 -10.34
C ASP A 140 10.33 15.58 -9.82
N ARG A 141 10.37 14.30 -10.26
CA ARG A 141 11.40 13.32 -9.87
C ARG A 141 12.73 13.47 -10.60
N PHE A 142 12.76 14.13 -11.76
CA PHE A 142 13.96 14.24 -12.59
C PHE A 142 14.57 15.64 -12.61
N ALA A 143 13.94 16.62 -11.95
CA ALA A 143 14.38 18.01 -11.89
C ALA A 143 15.47 18.26 -10.83
N LYS A 144 16.06 17.21 -10.24
CA LYS A 144 17.02 17.29 -9.13
C LYS A 144 18.43 16.81 -9.45
N ASP A 145 18.67 16.17 -10.60
CA ASP A 145 20.00 15.72 -11.00
C ASP A 145 20.59 16.83 -11.91
N GLU A 146 21.55 17.62 -11.42
CA GLU A 146 22.01 18.86 -12.10
C GLU A 146 23.02 18.65 -13.25
N GLU A 147 23.70 17.51 -13.37
CA GLU A 147 24.37 17.11 -14.61
C GLU A 147 24.24 15.60 -14.82
N ILE A 148 23.97 15.18 -16.06
CA ILE A 148 23.84 13.76 -16.40
C ILE A 148 25.26 13.22 -16.60
N LYS A 149 25.81 12.55 -15.58
CA LYS A 149 27.06 11.78 -15.73
C LYS A 149 26.88 10.73 -16.85
N PHE A 150 27.90 10.62 -17.70
CA PHE A 150 27.89 9.85 -18.94
C PHE A 150 28.91 8.71 -18.82
N ASP A 151 28.45 7.45 -18.77
CA ASP A 151 29.36 6.34 -18.41
C ASP A 151 30.35 5.92 -19.50
N TYR A 152 30.30 6.51 -20.70
CA TYR A 152 31.05 6.06 -21.88
C TYR A 152 31.80 7.22 -22.54
N TYR A 153 33.10 7.02 -22.80
CA TYR A 153 34.05 8.00 -23.34
C TYR A 153 34.72 7.45 -24.60
N LEU A 154 34.95 8.32 -25.58
CA LEU A 154 35.71 8.00 -26.78
C LEU A 154 37.17 8.43 -26.56
N THR A 155 38.10 7.54 -26.86
CA THR A 155 39.53 7.73 -26.58
C THR A 155 40.40 7.18 -27.71
N GLU A 156 41.48 7.88 -28.04
CA GLU A 156 42.54 7.43 -28.94
C GLU A 156 43.59 6.61 -28.17
N VAL A 157 44.06 5.50 -28.73
CA VAL A 157 45.15 4.70 -28.16
C VAL A 157 46.50 5.34 -28.50
N VAL A 158 47.15 5.95 -27.51
CA VAL A 158 48.41 6.69 -27.70
C VAL A 158 49.63 5.81 -27.43
N GLU A 159 49.55 4.90 -26.46
CA GLU A 159 50.61 3.92 -26.17
C GLU A 159 49.99 2.58 -25.78
N LEU A 160 50.68 1.49 -26.14
CA LEU A 160 50.17 0.12 -26.03
C LEU A 160 51.30 -0.85 -25.68
N ASP A 161 51.42 -1.23 -24.41
CA ASP A 161 52.50 -2.09 -23.92
C ASP A 161 52.07 -3.56 -23.81
N TRP A 162 51.73 -4.15 -24.96
CA TRP A 162 51.29 -5.55 -25.05
C TRP A 162 52.42 -6.58 -24.88
N GLU A 163 53.66 -6.18 -25.17
CA GLU A 163 54.82 -7.06 -25.07
C GLU A 163 55.13 -7.41 -23.61
N ASN A 164 54.98 -6.45 -22.68
CA ASN A 164 55.15 -6.66 -21.24
C ASN A 164 53.86 -7.11 -20.52
N ARG A 165 52.95 -7.79 -21.23
CA ARG A 165 51.68 -8.24 -20.65
C ARG A 165 51.87 -9.29 -19.56
N THR A 166 51.09 -9.17 -18.49
CA THR A 166 51.07 -10.14 -17.38
C THR A 166 49.86 -11.07 -17.51
N PRO A 167 50.03 -12.41 -17.54
CA PRO A 167 48.91 -13.34 -17.57
C PRO A 167 48.15 -13.33 -16.23
N VAL A 168 46.82 -13.22 -16.32
CA VAL A 168 45.90 -13.28 -15.20
C VAL A 168 45.09 -14.56 -15.30
N PHE A 169 45.34 -15.50 -14.40
CA PHE A 169 44.75 -16.84 -14.41
C PHE A 169 43.34 -16.89 -13.82
N GLU A 170 42.59 -17.94 -14.16
CA GLU A 170 41.26 -18.19 -13.64
C GLU A 170 41.29 -18.57 -12.13
N LYS A 171 40.24 -18.20 -11.38
CA LYS A 171 40.25 -18.32 -9.92
C LYS A 171 40.28 -19.81 -9.52
N GLY A 172 41.43 -20.27 -9.03
CA GLY A 172 41.66 -21.67 -8.62
C GLY A 172 42.47 -22.50 -9.63
N SER A 173 42.95 -21.90 -10.72
CA SER A 173 43.82 -22.52 -11.72
C SER A 173 45.13 -21.73 -11.85
N THR A 174 46.26 -22.42 -12.03
CA THR A 174 47.57 -21.82 -12.32
C THR A 174 47.96 -21.94 -13.80
N GLU A 175 47.15 -22.63 -14.60
CA GLU A 175 47.48 -22.96 -15.99
C GLU A 175 46.53 -22.26 -16.98
N GLU A 176 45.26 -22.04 -16.60
CA GLU A 176 44.26 -21.47 -17.51
C GLU A 176 44.24 -19.93 -17.42
N VAL A 177 44.83 -19.28 -18.43
CA VAL A 177 44.87 -17.81 -18.53
C VAL A 177 43.48 -17.27 -18.83
N LYS A 178 42.96 -16.47 -17.90
CA LYS A 178 41.65 -15.81 -18.02
C LYS A 178 41.73 -14.56 -18.89
N TYR A 179 42.74 -13.71 -18.68
CA TYR A 179 43.04 -12.50 -19.45
C TYR A 179 44.53 -12.17 -19.37
N TYR A 180 45.03 -11.29 -20.25
CA TYR A 180 46.30 -10.61 -20.07
C TYR A 180 46.08 -9.17 -19.60
N GLN A 181 46.87 -8.74 -18.64
CA GLN A 181 46.96 -7.34 -18.19
C GLN A 181 48.10 -6.65 -18.92
N PHE A 182 47.85 -5.50 -19.52
CA PHE A 182 48.88 -4.70 -20.20
C PHE A 182 48.59 -3.20 -20.05
N LYS A 183 49.64 -2.38 -20.12
CA LYS A 183 49.51 -0.92 -19.96
C LYS A 183 49.06 -0.28 -21.27
N VAL A 184 48.19 0.71 -21.16
CA VAL A 184 47.68 1.51 -22.27
C VAL A 184 47.62 2.96 -21.84
N LYS A 185 48.13 3.84 -22.69
CA LYS A 185 47.90 5.27 -22.58
C LYS A 185 46.83 5.68 -23.58
N LEU A 186 45.81 6.37 -23.10
CA LEU A 186 44.68 6.83 -23.88
C LEU A 186 44.59 8.35 -23.84
N ARG A 187 44.28 8.95 -24.98
CA ARG A 187 43.91 10.36 -25.06
C ARG A 187 42.41 10.48 -25.20
N PHE A 188 41.79 11.26 -24.34
CA PHE A 188 40.37 11.54 -24.42
C PHE A 188 40.06 12.47 -25.59
N VAL A 189 39.02 12.13 -26.36
CA VAL A 189 38.50 13.04 -27.38
C VAL A 189 37.80 14.24 -26.75
N GLU A 190 37.10 14.02 -25.62
CA GLU A 190 36.56 15.09 -24.75
C GLU A 190 37.21 14.93 -23.37
N PRO A 191 37.88 15.97 -22.82
CA PRO A 191 38.61 15.86 -21.57
C PRO A 191 37.75 15.25 -20.47
N TYR A 192 38.30 14.26 -19.79
CA TYR A 192 37.63 13.60 -18.68
C TYR A 192 37.72 14.50 -17.45
N ILE A 193 36.57 14.91 -16.92
CA ILE A 193 36.51 15.85 -15.79
C ILE A 193 36.12 15.09 -14.54
N ILE A 194 36.90 15.27 -13.49
CA ILE A 194 36.62 14.81 -12.13
C ILE A 194 36.47 16.07 -11.26
N ILE A 195 35.39 16.13 -10.49
CA ILE A 195 35.17 17.20 -9.51
C ILE A 195 35.30 16.55 -8.15
N GLU A 196 36.38 16.86 -7.42
CA GLU A 196 36.63 16.35 -6.06
C GLU A 196 36.88 17.57 -5.16
N ASP A 197 36.22 17.63 -3.99
CA ASP A 197 36.39 18.70 -2.97
C ASP A 197 36.29 20.15 -3.49
N ASP A 198 35.33 20.42 -4.40
CA ASP A 198 35.14 21.71 -5.09
C ASP A 198 36.29 22.12 -6.05
N GLU A 199 37.29 21.26 -6.27
CA GLU A 199 38.35 21.44 -7.25
C GLU A 199 38.07 20.61 -8.53
N LYS A 200 38.28 21.24 -9.69
CA LYS A 200 37.97 20.66 -11.00
C LYS A 200 39.26 20.16 -11.66
N ASN A 201 39.46 18.84 -11.65
CA ASN A 201 40.59 18.17 -12.29
C ASN A 201 40.20 17.69 -13.69
N VAL A 202 40.99 18.06 -14.70
CA VAL A 202 40.73 17.80 -16.12
C VAL A 202 41.82 16.91 -16.68
N PHE A 203 41.45 15.73 -17.18
CA PHE A 203 42.36 14.74 -17.75
C PHE A 203 42.20 14.71 -19.28
N GLU A 204 43.24 15.12 -19.99
CA GLU A 204 43.31 15.02 -21.46
C GLU A 204 43.87 13.67 -21.91
N GLU A 205 44.83 13.14 -21.16
CA GLU A 205 45.36 11.80 -21.33
C GLU A 205 45.26 11.04 -20.02
N ILE A 206 45.16 9.72 -20.13
CA ILE A 206 45.13 8.84 -18.99
C ILE A 206 45.91 7.58 -19.30
N GLU A 207 46.70 7.16 -18.32
CA GLU A 207 47.45 5.92 -18.41
C GLU A 207 46.85 4.88 -17.46
N GLY A 208 46.72 3.65 -17.94
CA GLY A 208 46.06 2.61 -17.19
C GLY A 208 46.29 1.23 -17.73
N TYR A 209 45.57 0.25 -17.18
CA TYR A 209 45.70 -1.15 -17.55
C TYR A 209 44.42 -1.66 -18.21
N VAL A 210 44.60 -2.33 -19.34
CA VAL A 210 43.55 -3.08 -20.04
C VAL A 210 43.71 -4.57 -19.74
N PHE A 211 42.59 -5.27 -19.62
CA PHE A 211 42.51 -6.70 -19.34
C PHE A 211 41.75 -7.41 -20.46
N LYS A 212 42.46 -8.09 -21.38
CA LYS A 212 41.85 -8.84 -22.50
C LYS A 212 42.59 -10.13 -22.79
N LYS A 213 41.89 -11.13 -23.33
CA LYS A 213 42.50 -12.39 -23.78
C LYS A 213 43.38 -12.19 -25.02
N GLU A 214 42.94 -11.33 -25.92
CA GLU A 214 43.64 -10.95 -27.15
C GLU A 214 43.45 -9.45 -27.36
N ILE A 215 44.41 -8.83 -28.05
CA ILE A 215 44.35 -7.42 -28.40
C ILE A 215 43.52 -7.24 -29.67
N ASP A 216 42.50 -6.40 -29.61
CA ASP A 216 41.57 -6.12 -30.70
C ASP A 216 41.58 -4.64 -31.12
N PHE A 217 42.64 -3.93 -30.76
CA PHE A 217 42.94 -2.55 -31.14
C PHE A 217 44.46 -2.33 -31.19
N VAL A 218 44.91 -1.39 -32.00
CA VAL A 218 46.33 -1.03 -32.18
C VAL A 218 46.58 0.43 -31.80
N LEU A 219 47.84 0.84 -31.81
CA LEU A 219 48.24 2.24 -31.64
C LEU A 219 47.51 3.12 -32.68
N GLY A 220 46.92 4.23 -32.23
CA GLY A 220 46.15 5.16 -33.07
C GLY A 220 44.66 4.81 -33.23
N ASP A 221 44.19 3.66 -32.73
CA ASP A 221 42.76 3.32 -32.81
C ASP A 221 41.91 4.18 -31.85
N PHE A 222 40.72 4.56 -32.30
CA PHE A 222 39.70 5.16 -31.45
C PHE A 222 38.81 4.08 -30.83
N ILE A 223 38.90 3.92 -29.52
CA ILE A 223 38.13 2.95 -28.75
C ILE A 223 37.16 3.66 -27.81
N THR A 224 35.98 3.07 -27.62
CA THR A 224 35.06 3.54 -26.56
C THR A 224 35.40 2.82 -25.28
N ILE A 225 35.67 3.57 -24.23
CA ILE A 225 35.90 3.05 -22.88
C ILE A 225 34.76 3.46 -21.97
N LYS A 226 34.53 2.73 -20.89
CA LYS A 226 33.78 3.31 -19.77
C LYS A 226 34.64 4.30 -19.01
N ALA A 227 34.02 5.17 -18.19
CA ALA A 227 34.77 6.08 -17.32
C ALA A 227 35.90 5.32 -16.61
N PRO A 228 37.13 5.82 -16.64
CA PRO A 228 38.26 5.15 -16.02
C PRO A 228 38.00 4.86 -14.54
N GLU A 229 38.24 3.62 -14.14
CA GLU A 229 38.02 3.21 -12.75
C GLU A 229 39.34 3.33 -11.97
N PHE A 230 39.36 4.10 -10.88
CA PHE A 230 40.49 4.13 -9.95
C PHE A 230 40.67 2.77 -9.27
N LYS A 231 41.90 2.24 -9.27
CA LYS A 231 42.22 1.02 -8.53
C LYS A 231 42.65 1.38 -7.10
N GLN A 232 41.77 1.14 -6.12
CA GLN A 232 42.13 1.20 -4.70
C GLN A 232 43.00 0.00 -4.34
N ASN A 233 44.04 0.20 -3.52
CA ASN A 233 44.78 -0.93 -2.97
C ASN A 233 43.90 -1.75 -2.01
N LYS A 234 44.34 -2.97 -1.65
CA LYS A 234 43.61 -3.88 -0.73
C LYS A 234 43.27 -3.28 0.65
N LYS A 235 43.88 -2.15 1.03
CA LYS A 235 43.67 -1.44 2.30
C LYS A 235 42.77 -0.20 2.15
N GLY A 236 42.18 0.04 0.98
CA GLY A 236 41.21 1.13 0.76
C GLY A 236 41.83 2.52 0.65
N LYS A 237 43.16 2.65 0.48
CA LYS A 237 43.81 3.92 0.17
C LYS A 237 43.81 4.14 -1.36
N VAL A 238 43.37 5.32 -1.80
CA VAL A 238 43.44 5.77 -3.21
C VAL A 238 44.91 5.91 -3.60
N ILE A 239 45.32 5.28 -4.71
CA ILE A 239 46.67 5.43 -5.27
C ILE A 239 46.62 6.52 -6.33
N VAL A 240 47.61 7.41 -6.33
CA VAL A 240 47.76 8.54 -7.25
C VAL A 240 48.06 8.03 -8.67
N GLU A 241 47.38 8.63 -9.67
CA GLU A 241 47.60 8.71 -11.13
C GLU A 241 48.01 7.48 -11.98
N GLU A 242 48.73 6.47 -11.47
CA GLU A 242 49.39 5.42 -12.29
C GLU A 242 48.57 4.13 -12.53
N TYR A 243 47.29 4.04 -12.12
CA TYR A 243 46.56 2.76 -12.05
C TYR A 243 45.08 2.78 -12.49
N TYR A 244 44.71 3.51 -13.54
CA TYR A 244 43.33 3.44 -14.04
C TYR A 244 43.02 2.10 -14.70
N LYS A 245 41.91 1.44 -14.34
CA LYS A 245 41.42 0.29 -15.12
C LYS A 245 40.65 0.82 -16.32
N ILE A 246 41.17 0.53 -17.50
CA ILE A 246 40.61 0.94 -18.77
C ILE A 246 39.83 -0.25 -19.34
N THR A 247 38.53 -0.04 -19.59
CA THR A 247 37.63 -1.10 -20.11
C THR A 247 37.06 -0.72 -21.47
N PRO A 248 37.67 -1.16 -22.57
CA PRO A 248 37.13 -0.95 -23.93
C PRO A 248 35.81 -1.71 -24.12
N THR A 249 34.76 -1.07 -24.63
CA THR A 249 33.40 -1.64 -24.74
C THR A 249 32.57 -1.09 -25.92
N LYS A 250 31.43 -1.72 -26.24
CA LYS A 250 30.45 -1.31 -27.28
C LYS A 250 29.02 -1.18 -26.69
N PRO A 251 28.39 0.03 -26.67
CA PRO A 251 27.06 0.25 -26.04
C PRO A 251 25.90 -0.61 -26.61
N ASP A 252 24.83 -0.86 -25.83
CA ASP A 252 23.59 -1.51 -26.31
C ASP A 252 22.57 -0.49 -26.83
N ALA A 253 22.36 -0.48 -28.14
CA ALA A 253 21.45 0.43 -28.83
C ALA A 253 19.95 0.22 -28.53
N THR A 254 19.55 -0.82 -27.78
CA THR A 254 18.13 -1.10 -27.48
C THR A 254 17.65 -0.57 -26.13
N ASP A 255 18.55 -0.33 -25.18
CA ASP A 255 18.22 0.12 -23.83
C ASP A 255 17.52 1.49 -23.82
N TRP A 256 16.44 1.59 -23.03
CA TRP A 256 15.68 2.83 -22.89
C TRP A 256 16.51 3.91 -22.21
N LYS A 257 17.39 3.56 -21.27
CA LYS A 257 18.15 4.52 -20.47
C LYS A 257 19.32 5.05 -21.28
N TYR A 258 20.09 4.19 -21.96
CA TYR A 258 21.04 4.62 -22.98
C TYR A 258 20.37 5.50 -24.05
N LYS A 259 19.24 5.07 -24.64
CA LYS A 259 18.47 5.91 -25.59
C LYS A 259 18.07 7.26 -25.00
N TYR A 260 17.61 7.29 -23.75
CA TYR A 260 17.22 8.51 -23.07
C TYR A 260 18.43 9.39 -22.76
N GLN A 261 19.53 8.85 -22.21
CA GLN A 261 20.77 9.56 -21.85
C GLN A 261 21.51 10.04 -23.08
N THR A 262 21.72 9.20 -24.10
CA THR A 262 22.31 9.58 -25.38
C THR A 262 21.46 10.64 -26.07
N LEU A 263 20.14 10.44 -26.16
CA LEU A 263 19.26 11.49 -26.66
C LEU A 263 19.37 12.76 -25.81
N HIS A 264 19.50 12.62 -24.49
CA HIS A 264 19.57 13.75 -23.58
C HIS A 264 20.89 14.52 -23.68
N LYS A 265 22.05 13.84 -23.75
CA LYS A 265 23.38 14.43 -24.01
C LYS A 265 23.40 15.07 -25.38
N ASN A 266 23.01 14.33 -26.41
CA ASN A 266 22.94 14.85 -27.77
C ASN A 266 22.05 16.09 -27.84
N LEU A 267 20.88 16.09 -27.18
CA LEU A 267 20.01 17.26 -27.10
C LEU A 267 20.63 18.39 -26.28
N SER A 268 21.33 18.08 -25.18
CA SER A 268 22.01 19.05 -24.33
C SER A 268 23.11 19.77 -25.13
N ASP A 269 24.01 19.02 -25.75
CA ASP A 269 25.13 19.52 -26.55
C ASP A 269 24.62 20.27 -27.79
N TRP A 270 23.56 19.74 -28.41
CA TRP A 270 22.85 20.44 -29.49
C TRP A 270 22.27 21.78 -29.03
N CYS A 271 21.69 21.85 -27.83
CA CYS A 271 21.13 23.09 -27.31
C CYS A 271 22.22 24.08 -26.85
N LYS A 272 23.39 23.61 -26.39
CA LYS A 272 24.56 24.45 -26.07
C LYS A 272 25.07 25.20 -27.30
N THR A 273 25.04 24.57 -28.48
CA THR A 273 25.45 25.16 -29.77
C THR A 273 24.36 26.04 -30.43
N ARG A 274 23.45 26.60 -29.63
CA ARG A 274 22.27 27.38 -30.06
C ARG A 274 21.20 26.59 -30.83
N GLY A 275 21.24 25.27 -30.80
CA GLY A 275 20.19 24.41 -31.34
C GLY A 275 18.94 24.33 -30.44
N THR A 276 17.86 23.74 -30.94
CA THR A 276 16.65 23.43 -30.17
C THR A 276 16.26 21.97 -30.36
N VAL A 277 15.38 21.45 -29.50
CA VAL A 277 14.87 20.08 -29.66
C VAL A 277 14.20 19.83 -31.01
N GLY A 278 13.57 20.85 -31.61
CA GLY A 278 13.01 20.73 -32.95
C GLY A 278 14.06 20.62 -34.05
N SER A 279 15.10 21.46 -34.00
CA SER A 279 16.18 21.41 -34.99
C SER A 279 17.01 20.12 -34.86
N TYR A 280 17.16 19.59 -33.63
CA TYR A 280 17.77 18.27 -33.42
C TYR A 280 17.00 17.17 -34.16
N PHE A 281 15.69 17.06 -33.94
CA PHE A 281 14.88 16.04 -34.61
C PHE A 281 14.72 16.27 -36.11
N TYR A 282 14.81 17.51 -36.60
CA TYR A 282 14.82 17.79 -38.03
C TYR A 282 16.08 17.27 -38.71
N ARG A 283 17.25 17.63 -38.17
CA ARG A 283 18.54 17.27 -38.77
C ARG A 283 18.85 15.79 -38.64
N ASN A 284 18.39 15.15 -37.56
CA ASN A 284 18.55 13.72 -37.33
C ASN A 284 17.34 12.87 -37.81
N PHE A 285 16.44 13.44 -38.62
CA PHE A 285 15.17 12.80 -38.99
C PHE A 285 15.33 11.46 -39.72
N TYR A 286 16.32 11.37 -40.63
CA TYR A 286 16.55 10.15 -41.42
C TYR A 286 17.43 9.13 -40.71
N GLU A 287 18.37 9.57 -39.86
CA GLU A 287 19.22 8.71 -39.04
C GLU A 287 18.42 8.00 -37.93
N LEU A 288 17.46 8.71 -37.30
CA LEU A 288 16.58 8.15 -36.27
C LEU A 288 15.48 7.20 -36.82
N SER A 289 15.46 6.98 -38.14
CA SER A 289 14.61 6.05 -38.91
C SER A 289 13.09 6.11 -38.59
N ASN A 290 12.31 6.71 -39.49
CA ASN A 290 10.84 6.81 -39.53
C ASN A 290 10.11 7.47 -38.33
N LEU A 291 9.08 8.27 -38.64
CA LEU A 291 8.28 9.12 -37.73
C LEU A 291 7.68 8.40 -36.50
N SER A 292 7.47 7.08 -36.57
CA SER A 292 7.05 6.25 -35.45
C SER A 292 8.08 6.20 -34.33
N ARG A 293 9.38 6.26 -34.64
CA ARG A 293 10.46 6.23 -33.63
C ARG A 293 10.62 7.56 -32.90
N ILE A 294 10.46 8.71 -33.57
CA ILE A 294 10.52 10.05 -32.93
C ILE A 294 9.44 10.20 -31.84
N ARG A 295 8.22 9.71 -32.08
CA ARG A 295 7.12 9.76 -31.07
C ARG A 295 7.35 8.83 -29.86
N ASN A 296 8.24 7.86 -30.00
CA ASN A 296 8.60 6.94 -28.92
C ASN A 296 9.72 7.49 -28.03
N ASN A 297 10.38 8.58 -28.46
CA ASN A 297 11.38 9.26 -27.63
C ASN A 297 10.71 10.00 -26.48
N VAL A 298 11.24 9.78 -25.27
CA VAL A 298 10.81 10.49 -24.08
C VAL A 298 11.71 11.72 -23.94
N VAL A 299 11.10 12.89 -24.03
CA VAL A 299 11.79 14.18 -23.96
C VAL A 299 11.15 14.99 -22.84
N ASN A 300 12.00 15.59 -22.00
CA ASN A 300 11.54 16.44 -20.91
C ASN A 300 10.82 17.69 -21.43
N ARG A 301 9.76 18.08 -20.74
CA ARG A 301 8.92 19.23 -21.11
C ARG A 301 9.73 20.53 -21.20
N GLU A 302 10.68 20.73 -20.30
CA GLU A 302 11.51 21.93 -20.22
C GLU A 302 12.19 22.29 -21.55
N TRP A 303 12.68 21.31 -22.32
CA TRP A 303 13.30 21.59 -23.61
C TRP A 303 12.33 22.07 -24.67
N TYR A 304 11.10 21.57 -24.68
CA TYR A 304 10.05 22.11 -25.53
C TYR A 304 9.61 23.51 -25.08
N GLU A 305 9.69 23.81 -23.78
CA GLU A 305 9.43 25.15 -23.24
C GLU A 305 10.54 26.13 -23.65
N LYS A 306 11.82 25.73 -23.59
CA LYS A 306 12.97 26.52 -24.06
C LYS A 306 12.91 26.77 -25.57
N GLU A 307 12.61 25.75 -26.37
CA GLU A 307 12.39 25.92 -27.81
C GLU A 307 11.23 26.86 -28.10
N PHE A 308 10.11 26.72 -27.39
CA PHE A 308 8.98 27.64 -27.52
C PHE A 308 9.43 29.08 -27.25
N ASP A 309 10.18 29.32 -26.17
CA ASP A 309 10.63 30.66 -25.81
C ASP A 309 11.55 31.26 -26.88
N ALA A 310 12.47 30.46 -27.43
CA ALA A 310 13.35 30.90 -28.51
C ALA A 310 12.57 31.27 -29.78
N ILE A 311 11.62 30.43 -30.20
CA ILE A 311 10.74 30.70 -31.34
C ILE A 311 9.89 31.95 -31.07
N TRP A 312 9.28 32.03 -29.89
CA TRP A 312 8.38 33.14 -29.53
C TRP A 312 9.13 34.47 -29.48
N ALA A 313 10.31 34.51 -28.86
CA ALA A 313 11.10 35.73 -28.75
C ALA A 313 11.43 36.33 -30.13
N LEU A 314 11.88 35.52 -31.07
CA LEU A 314 12.26 35.96 -32.40
C LEU A 314 11.05 36.29 -33.28
N GLN A 315 10.05 35.40 -33.32
CA GLN A 315 8.87 35.60 -34.16
C GLN A 315 7.99 36.75 -33.67
N TYR A 316 8.02 37.06 -32.37
CA TYR A 316 7.35 38.26 -31.86
C TYR A 316 7.95 39.53 -32.47
N GLU A 317 9.28 39.66 -32.46
CA GLU A 317 9.94 40.87 -33.01
C GLU A 317 9.68 41.00 -34.52
N PHE A 318 9.77 39.91 -35.29
CA PHE A 318 9.50 39.93 -36.73
C PHE A 318 8.06 40.31 -37.12
N HIS A 319 7.11 40.12 -36.20
CA HIS A 319 5.69 40.42 -36.36
C HIS A 319 5.20 41.38 -35.28
N LYS A 320 6.08 42.25 -34.76
CA LYS A 320 5.79 43.11 -33.61
C LYS A 320 4.60 44.03 -33.85
N GLU A 321 4.55 44.64 -35.04
CA GLU A 321 3.45 45.51 -35.46
C GLU A 321 2.08 44.81 -35.44
N PHE A 322 2.06 43.49 -35.65
CA PHE A 322 0.86 42.69 -35.57
C PHE A 322 0.52 42.34 -34.11
N PHE A 323 1.50 41.87 -33.33
CA PHE A 323 1.24 41.40 -31.96
C PHE A 323 0.98 42.53 -30.94
N ASP A 324 1.63 43.69 -31.09
CA ASP A 324 1.44 44.83 -30.19
C ASP A 324 0.03 45.45 -30.31
N LYS A 325 -0.68 45.22 -31.44
CA LYS A 325 -2.05 45.71 -31.66
C LYS A 325 -3.13 44.79 -31.07
N ILE A 326 -2.77 43.62 -30.54
CA ILE A 326 -3.75 42.64 -30.05
C ILE A 326 -4.32 43.08 -28.70
N ASP A 327 -5.65 43.16 -28.60
CA ASP A 327 -6.35 43.23 -27.32
C ASP A 327 -6.40 41.85 -26.66
N ILE A 328 -5.48 41.63 -25.70
CA ILE A 328 -5.35 40.38 -24.97
C ILE A 328 -6.55 40.14 -24.05
N SER A 329 -7.17 41.20 -23.52
CA SER A 329 -8.35 41.08 -22.66
C SER A 329 -9.53 40.54 -23.46
N ASN A 330 -9.75 41.06 -24.67
CA ASN A 330 -10.79 40.53 -25.55
C ASN A 330 -10.46 39.10 -26.02
N LEU A 331 -9.21 38.85 -26.43
CA LEU A 331 -8.76 37.51 -26.84
C LEU A 331 -9.04 36.44 -25.76
N VAL A 332 -8.74 36.74 -24.49
CA VAL A 332 -8.99 35.79 -23.38
C VAL A 332 -10.49 35.59 -23.16
N LYS A 333 -11.31 36.65 -23.23
CA LYS A 333 -12.78 36.58 -23.09
C LYS A 333 -13.42 35.72 -24.18
N GLU A 334 -12.95 35.83 -25.42
CA GLU A 334 -13.47 35.04 -26.54
C GLU A 334 -13.08 33.55 -26.49
N VAL A 335 -11.89 33.25 -25.98
CA VAL A 335 -11.34 31.87 -25.98
C VAL A 335 -11.76 31.08 -24.73
N PHE A 336 -11.88 31.74 -23.59
CA PHE A 336 -12.13 31.11 -22.30
C PHE A 336 -13.50 31.47 -21.74
N LYS A 337 -14.33 30.44 -21.52
CA LYS A 337 -15.61 30.61 -20.82
C LYS A 337 -15.43 31.14 -19.38
N ASP A 338 -14.44 30.63 -18.66
CA ASP A 338 -14.07 31.09 -17.31
C ASP A 338 -12.84 32.00 -17.40
N TYR A 339 -13.00 33.17 -18.03
CA TYR A 339 -11.88 34.04 -18.38
C TYR A 339 -11.21 34.71 -17.18
N SER A 340 -11.93 35.04 -16.10
CA SER A 340 -11.40 35.87 -14.99
C SER A 340 -10.10 35.37 -14.39
N THR A 341 -10.01 34.07 -14.06
CA THR A 341 -8.80 33.49 -13.46
C THR A 341 -7.62 33.44 -14.44
N VAL A 342 -7.93 33.24 -15.73
CA VAL A 342 -6.92 33.19 -16.78
C VAL A 342 -6.42 34.59 -17.08
N LEU A 343 -7.34 35.54 -17.23
CA LEU A 343 -7.09 36.95 -17.48
C LEU A 343 -6.23 37.54 -16.37
N ASN A 344 -6.63 37.40 -15.10
CA ASN A 344 -5.83 37.90 -13.97
C ASN A 344 -4.41 37.33 -13.96
N GLY A 345 -4.24 36.05 -14.32
CA GLY A 345 -2.93 35.43 -14.39
C GLY A 345 -2.11 35.81 -15.62
N VAL A 346 -2.70 36.51 -16.60
CA VAL A 346 -2.06 36.97 -17.84
C VAL A 346 -1.77 38.46 -17.74
N ILE A 347 -2.76 39.30 -17.39
CA ILE A 347 -2.62 40.77 -17.37
C ILE A 347 -1.61 41.29 -16.35
N THR A 348 -1.28 40.50 -15.32
CA THR A 348 -0.23 40.84 -14.34
C THR A 348 1.20 40.71 -14.92
N LYS A 349 1.34 40.46 -16.22
CA LYS A 349 2.62 40.34 -16.92
C LYS A 349 2.86 41.61 -17.75
N ASP A 350 4.12 42.01 -17.83
CA ASP A 350 4.50 43.29 -18.43
C ASP A 350 4.52 43.21 -19.97
N GLY A 351 3.62 43.98 -20.61
CA GLY A 351 3.54 44.12 -22.06
C GLY A 351 2.92 42.94 -22.82
N ASN A 352 2.51 43.19 -24.07
CA ASN A 352 1.80 42.20 -24.89
C ASN A 352 2.62 40.92 -25.16
N LYS A 353 3.95 41.05 -25.26
CA LYS A 353 4.88 39.93 -25.48
C LYS A 353 4.77 38.86 -24.41
N GLU A 354 4.91 39.23 -23.13
CA GLU A 354 4.87 38.28 -22.02
C GLU A 354 3.44 37.84 -21.68
N GLN A 355 2.44 38.70 -21.91
CA GLN A 355 1.03 38.35 -21.74
C GLN A 355 0.59 37.26 -22.75
N LEU A 356 0.86 37.43 -24.05
CA LEU A 356 0.54 36.43 -25.08
C LEU A 356 1.34 35.14 -24.89
N LYS A 357 2.63 35.25 -24.55
CA LYS A 357 3.48 34.11 -24.19
C LYS A 357 2.86 33.30 -23.06
N THR A 358 2.50 33.96 -21.95
CA THR A 358 1.86 33.31 -20.78
C THR A 358 0.56 32.63 -21.17
N LEU A 359 -0.28 33.29 -21.99
CA LEU A 359 -1.54 32.72 -22.47
C LEU A 359 -1.32 31.46 -23.30
N ILE A 360 -0.44 31.50 -24.29
CA ILE A 360 -0.24 30.41 -25.25
C ILE A 360 0.60 29.28 -24.63
N LYS A 361 1.71 29.59 -23.97
CA LYS A 361 2.63 28.64 -23.33
C LYS A 361 2.00 28.01 -22.09
N ASP A 362 1.72 28.82 -21.07
CA ASP A 362 1.46 28.33 -19.70
C ASP A 362 -0.01 28.00 -19.46
N LYS A 363 -0.93 28.74 -20.10
CA LYS A 363 -2.38 28.51 -19.92
C LYS A 363 -2.97 27.54 -20.96
N ILE A 364 -2.28 27.28 -22.08
CA ILE A 364 -2.80 26.42 -23.16
C ILE A 364 -1.90 25.22 -23.47
N ILE A 365 -0.67 25.40 -23.95
CA ILE A 365 0.17 24.29 -24.47
C ILE A 365 0.68 23.39 -23.34
N PHE A 366 1.44 23.99 -22.42
CA PHE A 366 2.13 23.28 -21.34
C PHE A 366 1.31 23.18 -20.05
N TYR A 367 0.14 23.85 -20.01
CA TYR A 367 -0.80 23.77 -18.89
C TYR A 367 -1.07 22.34 -18.43
N GLN A 368 -0.84 22.10 -17.14
CA GLN A 368 -1.19 20.89 -16.44
C GLN A 368 -2.11 21.26 -15.27
N ARG A 369 -3.25 20.57 -15.16
CA ARG A 369 -4.08 20.75 -13.97
C ARG A 369 -3.26 20.32 -12.75
N PRO A 370 -3.19 21.15 -11.69
CA PRO A 370 -2.49 20.79 -10.48
C PRO A 370 -3.09 19.49 -9.94
N TRP A 371 -2.22 18.66 -9.38
CA TRP A 371 -2.64 17.39 -8.83
C TRP A 371 -3.36 17.64 -7.50
N GLN A 372 -4.66 17.89 -7.58
CA GLN A 372 -5.51 17.98 -6.41
C GLN A 372 -5.71 16.56 -5.85
N GLN A 373 -4.73 16.08 -5.08
CA GLN A 373 -5.07 15.17 -4.00
C GLN A 373 -5.70 16.02 -2.91
N THR A 374 -7.02 16.20 -2.95
CA THR A 374 -7.72 16.22 -1.68
C THR A 374 -7.46 14.84 -1.08
N LYS A 375 -6.41 14.69 -0.25
CA LYS A 375 -6.27 13.51 0.60
C LYS A 375 -7.65 13.34 1.21
N SER A 376 -8.28 12.17 1.03
CA SER A 376 -9.61 11.92 1.60
C SER A 376 -9.47 12.04 3.10
N LYS A 377 -9.70 13.24 3.64
CA LYS A 377 -9.53 13.49 5.06
C LYS A 377 -10.57 12.65 5.78
N GLY A 378 -10.12 11.85 6.74
CA GLY A 378 -11.01 11.09 7.59
C GLY A 378 -12.02 12.02 8.29
N ARG A 379 -13.13 11.44 8.73
CA ARG A 379 -14.11 12.14 9.57
C ARG A 379 -14.02 11.60 10.98
N CYS A 380 -14.02 12.50 11.95
CA CYS A 380 -14.02 12.18 13.37
C CYS A 380 -15.38 11.62 13.78
N GLU A 381 -15.37 10.52 14.56
CA GLU A 381 -16.61 9.87 15.03
C GLU A 381 -17.24 10.60 16.23
N PHE A 382 -16.42 11.25 17.06
CA PHE A 382 -16.84 12.00 18.25
C PHE A 382 -17.49 13.34 17.91
N GLU A 383 -16.80 14.13 17.10
CA GLU A 383 -17.18 15.51 16.82
C GLU A 383 -17.91 15.59 15.48
N LYS A 384 -19.19 15.93 15.49
CA LYS A 384 -20.03 16.08 14.29
C LYS A 384 -20.44 17.55 14.10
N ILE A 385 -20.65 17.94 12.85
CA ILE A 385 -21.18 19.24 12.45
C ILE A 385 -22.45 19.04 11.64
N LYS A 386 -23.42 19.92 11.86
CA LYS A 386 -24.63 20.01 11.04
C LYS A 386 -24.26 20.65 9.70
N VAL A 387 -24.63 20.00 8.61
CA VAL A 387 -24.41 20.50 7.25
C VAL A 387 -25.71 20.36 6.47
N LYS A 388 -26.19 21.49 5.94
CA LYS A 388 -27.31 21.53 5.00
C LYS A 388 -26.80 21.14 3.61
N ARG A 389 -27.42 20.15 2.98
CA ARG A 389 -27.09 19.72 1.62
C ARG A 389 -28.35 19.62 0.76
N GLU A 390 -28.23 20.11 -0.46
CA GLU A 390 -29.25 19.93 -1.48
C GLU A 390 -29.16 18.52 -2.09
N PHE A 391 -30.29 17.84 -2.12
CA PHE A 391 -30.44 16.54 -2.74
C PHE A 391 -31.48 16.60 -3.84
N ALA A 392 -31.13 16.14 -5.04
CA ALA A 392 -32.12 15.98 -6.09
C ALA A 392 -33.12 14.87 -5.70
N ILE A 393 -34.40 15.22 -5.64
CA ILE A 393 -35.49 14.25 -5.52
C ILE A 393 -35.58 13.50 -6.85
N LYS A 394 -35.58 12.16 -6.79
CA LYS A 394 -35.60 11.34 -8.00
C LYS A 394 -36.94 11.51 -8.72
N GLY A 395 -36.88 11.88 -10.00
CA GLY A 395 -38.04 11.88 -10.90
C GLY A 395 -38.80 13.21 -10.98
N THR A 396 -38.50 14.17 -10.12
CA THR A 396 -39.26 15.43 -10.02
C THR A 396 -38.47 16.66 -10.50
N GLY A 397 -37.15 16.55 -10.68
CA GLY A 397 -36.28 17.70 -11.00
C GLY A 397 -36.09 18.69 -9.85
N THR A 398 -36.82 18.53 -8.73
CA THR A 398 -36.74 19.36 -7.54
C THR A 398 -35.59 18.94 -6.63
N LYS A 399 -35.04 19.91 -5.90
CA LYS A 399 -34.01 19.69 -4.89
C LYS A 399 -34.61 19.88 -3.50
N GLU A 400 -34.30 18.96 -2.61
CA GLU A 400 -34.66 19.02 -1.19
C GLU A 400 -33.43 19.39 -0.37
N LEU A 401 -33.58 20.34 0.54
CA LEU A 401 -32.56 20.66 1.53
C LEU A 401 -32.71 19.71 2.71
N ARG A 402 -31.72 18.84 2.91
CA ARG A 402 -31.68 17.97 4.10
C ARG A 402 -30.51 18.34 4.99
N GLU A 403 -30.75 18.27 6.29
CA GLU A 403 -29.70 18.40 7.30
C GLU A 403 -29.03 17.06 7.53
N GLU A 404 -27.71 17.02 7.37
CA GLU A 404 -26.88 15.85 7.68
C GLU A 404 -25.88 16.20 8.78
N HIS A 405 -25.66 15.29 9.72
CA HIS A 405 -24.59 15.39 10.69
C HIS A 405 -23.34 14.67 10.15
N ILE A 406 -22.31 15.44 9.82
CA ILE A 406 -21.05 14.92 9.26
C ILE A 406 -19.95 15.07 10.30
N GLY A 407 -19.10 14.06 10.48
CA GLY A 407 -17.93 14.19 11.35
C GLY A 407 -17.02 15.35 10.94
N ARG A 408 -16.42 16.02 11.92
CA ARG A 408 -15.36 17.01 11.71
C ARG A 408 -14.17 16.36 11.04
N THR A 409 -13.42 17.14 10.27
CA THR A 409 -12.18 16.68 9.64
C THR A 409 -11.17 16.25 10.70
N VAL A 410 -10.54 15.09 10.50
CA VAL A 410 -9.45 14.60 11.37
C VAL A 410 -8.15 15.37 11.13
N VAL A 411 -7.29 15.44 12.15
CA VAL A 411 -5.96 16.09 12.03
C VAL A 411 -4.93 15.18 11.35
N PRO A 412 -3.87 15.73 10.73
CA PRO A 412 -2.70 14.95 10.34
C PRO A 412 -2.03 14.26 11.54
N ARG A 413 -1.35 13.12 11.32
CA ARG A 413 -0.64 12.41 12.40
C ARG A 413 0.62 13.12 12.86
N SER A 414 1.30 13.86 11.97
CA SER A 414 2.40 14.73 12.39
C SER A 414 1.94 16.02 13.06
N HIS A 415 0.64 16.22 13.30
CA HIS A 415 0.19 17.43 13.98
C HIS A 415 0.66 17.40 15.47
N PRO A 416 1.25 18.48 16.01
CA PRO A 416 1.79 18.50 17.38
C PRO A 416 0.79 18.09 18.46
N ILE A 417 -0.45 18.59 18.40
CA ILE A 417 -1.52 18.17 19.33
C ILE A 417 -1.81 16.66 19.30
N PHE A 418 -1.69 16.01 18.12
CA PHE A 418 -1.92 14.58 17.99
C PHE A 418 -0.72 13.78 18.49
N GLN A 419 0.51 14.25 18.24
CA GLN A 419 1.72 13.66 18.81
C GLN A 419 1.66 13.66 20.34
N ASN A 420 1.32 14.79 20.96
CA ASN A 420 1.16 14.88 22.41
C ASN A 420 0.06 13.94 22.94
N PHE A 421 -1.10 13.92 22.28
CA PHE A 421 -2.17 12.98 22.60
C PHE A 421 -1.71 11.51 22.54
N LYS A 422 -0.93 11.13 21.53
CA LYS A 422 -0.38 9.78 21.38
C LYS A 422 0.68 9.44 22.41
N VAL A 423 1.51 10.40 22.82
CA VAL A 423 2.49 10.23 23.90
C VAL A 423 1.76 9.99 25.22
N TRP A 424 0.82 10.86 25.61
CA TRP A 424 0.03 10.67 26.83
C TRP A 424 -0.78 9.37 26.84
N GLN A 425 -1.35 8.98 25.70
CA GLN A 425 -2.01 7.69 25.56
C GLN A 425 -1.08 6.51 25.88
N GLN A 426 0.20 6.59 25.55
CA GLN A 426 1.18 5.53 25.88
C GLN A 426 1.57 5.59 27.36
N ILE A 427 1.85 6.79 27.88
CA ILE A 427 2.23 7.01 29.28
C ILE A 427 1.17 6.46 30.23
N ASN A 428 -0.11 6.74 30.00
CA ASN A 428 -1.15 6.28 30.93
C ASN A 428 -1.37 4.76 30.91
N ASN A 429 -0.82 4.08 29.90
CA ASN A 429 -0.83 2.63 29.80
C ASN A 429 0.42 1.97 30.39
N VAL A 430 1.45 2.71 30.83
CA VAL A 430 2.61 2.09 31.49
C VAL A 430 2.24 1.54 32.86
N ARG A 431 2.90 0.46 33.27
CA ARG A 431 2.73 -0.23 34.54
C ARG A 431 4.10 -0.58 35.08
N LEU A 432 4.24 -0.42 36.39
CA LEU A 432 5.38 -0.83 37.18
C LEU A 432 4.84 -1.72 38.28
N ILE A 433 5.13 -3.02 38.18
CA ILE A 433 4.58 -4.08 39.01
C ILE A 433 5.66 -4.51 40.00
N TRP A 434 5.40 -4.32 41.27
CA TRP A 434 6.18 -4.91 42.34
C TRP A 434 5.60 -6.30 42.64
N ASN A 435 6.46 -7.32 42.60
CA ASN A 435 6.10 -8.72 42.82
C ASN A 435 6.72 -9.14 44.14
N THR A 436 5.90 -9.58 45.07
CA THR A 436 6.29 -10.18 46.35
C THR A 436 5.97 -11.68 46.31
N ALA A 437 6.30 -12.41 47.38
CA ALA A 437 5.94 -13.83 47.53
C ALA A 437 4.41 -14.07 47.40
N ASP A 438 3.61 -13.16 47.96
CA ASP A 438 2.17 -13.33 48.07
C ASP A 438 1.37 -12.56 47.00
N GLU A 439 1.88 -11.41 46.52
CA GLU A 439 1.08 -10.47 45.74
C GLU A 439 1.81 -9.83 44.54
N LYS A 440 1.01 -9.32 43.61
CA LYS A 440 1.47 -8.51 42.48
C LYS A 440 0.79 -7.15 42.50
N ILE A 441 1.54 -6.14 42.91
CA ILE A 441 1.01 -4.79 43.14
C ILE A 441 1.47 -3.87 42.01
N ASN A 442 0.52 -3.22 41.33
CA ASN A 442 0.85 -2.16 40.38
C ASN A 442 1.08 -0.86 41.15
N LEU A 443 2.31 -0.34 41.17
CA LEU A 443 2.66 0.86 41.93
C LEU A 443 1.82 2.07 41.53
N PHE A 444 1.40 2.17 40.26
CA PHE A 444 0.54 3.28 39.82
C PHE A 444 -0.93 3.16 40.27
N GLU A 445 -1.31 2.09 40.96
CA GLU A 445 -2.62 1.94 41.60
C GLU A 445 -2.57 2.30 43.10
N ASN A 446 -1.38 2.51 43.68
CA ASN A 446 -1.18 2.90 45.08
C ASN A 446 -0.15 4.05 45.17
N ALA A 447 -0.64 5.28 45.34
CA ALA A 447 0.18 6.49 45.30
C ALA A 447 1.26 6.54 46.39
N GLU A 448 0.90 6.21 47.63
CA GLU A 448 1.81 6.21 48.78
C GLU A 448 2.95 5.21 48.58
N LEU A 449 2.60 4.01 48.11
CA LEU A 449 3.58 2.96 47.86
C LEU A 449 4.50 3.30 46.67
N CYS A 450 3.98 3.96 45.63
CA CYS A 450 4.78 4.45 44.51
C CYS A 450 5.83 5.43 44.98
N GLU A 451 5.44 6.41 45.79
CA GLU A 451 6.34 7.44 46.32
C GLU A 451 7.40 6.83 47.23
N LYS A 452 6.99 5.95 48.16
CA LYS A 452 7.91 5.22 49.04
C LYS A 452 8.96 4.40 48.28
N ARG A 453 8.58 3.75 47.18
CA ARG A 453 9.49 2.86 46.42
C ARG A 453 10.31 3.57 45.35
N THR A 454 9.79 4.63 44.74
CA THR A 454 10.46 5.33 43.62
C THR A 454 11.07 6.68 44.02
N GLY A 455 10.77 7.19 45.22
CA GLY A 455 11.14 8.55 45.65
C GLY A 455 10.44 9.66 44.86
N LYS A 456 9.40 9.33 44.09
CA LYS A 456 8.66 10.25 43.23
C LYS A 456 7.17 9.94 43.26
N THR A 457 6.35 10.97 43.22
CA THR A 457 4.91 10.83 43.03
C THR A 457 4.60 10.29 41.64
N ILE A 458 3.42 9.66 41.48
CA ILE A 458 2.95 9.16 40.17
C ILE A 458 2.96 10.29 39.11
N GLU A 459 2.60 11.50 39.51
CA GLU A 459 2.58 12.66 38.63
C GLU A 459 3.97 13.04 38.12
N GLU A 460 4.96 13.10 39.01
CA GLU A 460 6.34 13.44 38.67
C GLU A 460 6.94 12.42 37.70
N VAL A 461 6.71 11.13 37.95
CA VAL A 461 7.15 10.05 37.05
C VAL A 461 6.57 10.24 35.66
N LYS A 462 5.24 10.48 35.56
CA LYS A 462 4.57 10.67 34.28
C LYS A 462 5.04 11.93 33.55
N ARG A 463 5.24 13.05 34.25
CA ARG A 463 5.74 14.31 33.67
C ARG A 463 7.18 14.17 33.17
N LEU A 464 8.04 13.50 33.95
CA LEU A 464 9.43 13.22 33.56
C LEU A 464 9.48 12.34 32.31
N LEU A 465 8.66 11.29 32.27
CA LEU A 465 8.54 10.41 31.11
C LEU A 465 8.06 11.18 29.87
N PHE A 466 7.06 12.05 30.02
CA PHE A 466 6.59 12.92 28.95
C PHE A 466 7.70 13.82 28.42
N LYS A 467 8.44 14.50 29.31
CA LYS A 467 9.56 15.38 28.95
C LYS A 467 10.63 14.64 28.13
N LYS A 468 11.04 13.44 28.55
CA LYS A 468 12.02 12.62 27.80
C LYS A 468 11.51 12.16 26.44
N LEU A 469 10.22 11.83 26.34
CA LEU A 469 9.58 11.45 25.08
C LEU A 469 9.41 12.63 24.10
N GLN A 470 9.43 13.89 24.56
CA GLN A 470 9.40 15.05 23.67
C GLN A 470 10.71 15.25 22.90
N GLY A 471 11.85 14.84 23.47
CA GLY A 471 13.18 14.98 22.88
C GLY A 471 13.71 13.74 22.18
N SER A 472 12.95 12.65 22.13
CA SER A 472 13.40 11.35 21.58
C SER A 472 12.41 10.77 20.58
N LYS A 473 12.89 10.00 19.59
CA LYS A 473 12.02 9.23 18.69
C LYS A 473 11.37 8.04 19.41
N THR A 474 12.14 7.38 20.27
CA THR A 474 11.68 6.25 21.10
C THR A 474 12.44 6.19 22.41
N LEU A 475 11.80 5.68 23.47
CA LEU A 475 12.40 5.48 24.78
C LEU A 475 12.02 4.11 25.33
N SER A 476 12.98 3.41 25.93
CA SER A 476 12.72 2.15 26.64
C SER A 476 12.04 2.43 27.97
N TRP A 477 10.90 1.77 28.25
CA TRP A 477 10.25 1.90 29.55
C TRP A 477 11.10 1.26 30.65
N ARG A 478 11.70 0.10 30.37
CA ARG A 478 12.63 -0.57 31.28
C ARG A 478 13.84 0.32 31.63
N THR A 479 14.53 0.85 30.63
CA THR A 479 15.69 1.73 30.84
C THR A 479 15.31 3.00 31.60
N PHE A 480 14.13 3.57 31.32
CA PHE A 480 13.66 4.73 32.09
C PHE A 480 13.44 4.39 33.57
N VAL A 481 12.84 3.24 33.88
CA VAL A 481 12.62 2.81 35.28
C VAL A 481 13.95 2.64 36.01
N LYS A 482 14.95 2.08 35.35
CA LYS A 482 16.29 1.95 35.92
C LYS A 482 16.97 3.31 36.12
N ASP A 483 17.12 4.07 35.04
CA ASP A 483 17.98 5.26 35.03
C ASP A 483 17.34 6.43 35.81
N GLU A 484 16.01 6.55 35.79
CA GLU A 484 15.30 7.70 36.38
C GLU A 484 14.59 7.39 37.70
N LEU A 485 14.23 6.12 37.94
CA LEU A 485 13.59 5.69 39.19
C LEU A 485 14.52 4.87 40.08
N GLY A 486 15.72 4.49 39.61
CA GLY A 486 16.69 3.73 40.38
C GLY A 486 16.27 2.28 40.68
N LEU A 487 15.29 1.74 39.94
CA LEU A 487 14.75 0.40 40.20
C LEU A 487 15.25 -0.61 39.16
N ASP A 488 16.00 -1.62 39.62
CA ASP A 488 16.37 -2.76 38.80
C ASP A 488 15.13 -3.64 38.53
N THR A 489 15.00 -4.08 37.27
CA THR A 489 13.89 -4.97 36.87
C THR A 489 14.32 -6.44 36.84
N TYR A 490 13.38 -7.37 37.03
CA TYR A 490 13.62 -8.82 37.10
C TYR A 490 14.54 -9.36 36.00
N ASP A 491 14.35 -8.89 34.76
CA ASP A 491 15.15 -9.37 33.62
C ASP A 491 16.63 -8.93 33.73
N GLU A 492 16.91 -7.77 34.34
CA GLU A 492 18.27 -7.30 34.62
C GLU A 492 18.86 -8.01 35.83
N ILE A 493 18.04 -8.35 36.82
CA ILE A 493 18.45 -9.20 37.95
C ILE A 493 18.88 -10.57 37.41
N GLU A 494 18.11 -11.19 36.50
CA GLU A 494 18.49 -12.45 35.85
C GLU A 494 19.76 -12.31 34.99
N GLU A 495 19.94 -11.22 34.24
CA GLU A 495 21.15 -11.01 33.44
C GLU A 495 22.41 -10.78 34.31
N LYS A 496 22.28 -10.06 35.44
CA LYS A 496 23.35 -9.93 36.45
C LYS A 496 23.60 -11.25 37.19
N ARG A 497 22.56 -12.06 37.44
CA ARG A 497 22.59 -13.36 38.14
C ARG A 497 22.68 -14.58 37.21
N LYS A 498 23.16 -14.44 35.97
CA LYS A 498 23.45 -15.58 35.08
C LYS A 498 24.55 -16.51 35.60
N ALA A 499 25.09 -16.25 36.79
CA ALA A 499 25.61 -17.27 37.70
C ALA A 499 24.53 -17.66 38.74
N LYS A 500 23.97 -18.87 38.63
CA LYS A 500 23.31 -19.66 39.70
C LYS A 500 21.89 -19.27 40.22
N VAL A 501 20.85 -19.26 39.37
CA VAL A 501 19.42 -19.22 39.84
C VAL A 501 18.51 -20.15 39.00
N SER A 502 17.57 -20.86 39.66
CA SER A 502 16.60 -21.77 39.02
C SER A 502 15.38 -21.04 38.42
N LYS A 503 15.11 -21.27 37.12
CA LYS A 503 14.06 -20.62 36.31
C LYS A 503 12.60 -20.87 36.74
N LYS A 504 12.34 -21.83 37.65
CA LYS A 504 10.96 -22.28 37.92
C LYS A 504 10.37 -21.72 39.22
N GLN A 505 11.20 -21.26 40.15
CA GLN A 505 10.77 -20.88 41.51
C GLN A 505 11.39 -19.58 42.02
N GLY A 506 12.34 -18.97 41.29
CA GLY A 506 13.05 -17.79 41.79
C GLY A 506 13.85 -18.10 43.06
N LEU A 507 14.49 -19.27 43.12
CA LEU A 507 15.40 -19.65 44.21
C LEU A 507 16.85 -19.41 43.82
N ASP A 508 17.61 -18.80 44.73
CA ASP A 508 19.07 -18.81 44.71
C ASP A 508 19.58 -20.25 44.88
N LEU A 509 20.41 -20.73 43.94
CA LEU A 509 20.87 -22.12 43.91
C LEU A 509 22.00 -22.42 44.92
N GLU A 510 22.58 -21.39 45.54
CA GLU A 510 23.67 -21.53 46.50
C GLU A 510 23.18 -21.44 47.94
N THR A 511 22.16 -20.60 48.22
CA THR A 511 21.58 -20.43 49.56
C THR A 511 20.26 -21.17 49.77
N GLY A 512 19.55 -21.53 48.70
CA GLY A 512 18.22 -22.12 48.77
C GLY A 512 17.11 -21.12 49.11
N GLU A 513 17.41 -19.81 49.13
CA GLU A 513 16.43 -18.77 49.48
C GLU A 513 15.60 -18.32 48.27
N VAL A 514 14.31 -18.06 48.50
CA VAL A 514 13.39 -17.47 47.53
C VAL A 514 13.74 -15.99 47.36
N VAL A 515 13.87 -15.51 46.12
CA VAL A 515 14.04 -14.08 45.83
C VAL A 515 12.71 -13.38 46.18
N GLU A 516 12.61 -12.87 47.41
CA GLU A 516 11.34 -12.43 48.01
C GLU A 516 10.64 -11.27 47.27
N GLU A 517 11.38 -10.39 46.59
CA GLU A 517 10.79 -9.21 45.92
C GLU A 517 11.51 -8.83 44.62
N PHE A 518 10.74 -8.50 43.58
CA PHE A 518 11.29 -7.94 42.33
C PHE A 518 10.33 -7.03 41.57
N PHE A 519 10.88 -6.11 40.77
CA PHE A 519 10.09 -5.23 39.91
C PHE A 519 9.97 -5.80 38.50
N SER A 520 8.81 -5.60 37.89
CA SER A 520 8.58 -5.87 36.48
C SER A 520 7.76 -4.78 35.81
N VAL A 521 7.97 -4.61 34.52
CA VAL A 521 7.30 -3.58 33.73
C VAL A 521 6.42 -4.20 32.65
N ASN A 522 5.37 -3.49 32.22
CA ASN A 522 4.70 -3.82 30.97
C ASN A 522 5.45 -3.21 29.77
N PHE A 523 4.96 -3.38 28.54
CA PHE A 523 5.74 -3.09 27.32
C PHE A 523 6.99 -3.98 27.18
N ARG A 524 6.89 -5.24 27.61
CA ARG A 524 7.88 -6.28 27.32
C ARG A 524 7.22 -7.50 26.68
N LYS A 525 7.98 -8.25 25.89
CA LYS A 525 7.49 -9.46 25.25
C LYS A 525 8.47 -10.62 25.44
N ARG A 526 7.97 -11.73 25.98
CA ARG A 526 8.74 -12.97 26.15
C ARG A 526 9.07 -13.58 24.78
N LYS A 527 10.32 -13.97 24.59
CA LYS A 527 10.85 -14.75 23.46
C LYS A 527 10.77 -16.26 23.74
N ARG A 528 10.95 -17.09 22.71
CA ARG A 528 10.94 -18.56 22.84
C ARG A 528 12.07 -19.09 23.72
N ASP A 529 13.21 -18.40 23.75
CA ASP A 529 14.36 -18.76 24.59
C ASP A 529 14.15 -18.41 26.09
N GLY A 530 13.01 -17.78 26.42
CA GLY A 530 12.64 -17.36 27.77
C GLY A 530 13.00 -15.91 28.10
N SER A 531 13.83 -15.23 27.29
CA SER A 531 14.21 -13.83 27.52
C SER A 531 13.11 -12.84 27.13
N TYR A 532 13.26 -11.55 27.47
CA TYR A 532 12.25 -10.50 27.20
C TYR A 532 12.80 -9.36 26.33
N ASP A 533 12.14 -9.10 25.20
CA ASP A 533 12.35 -7.88 24.42
C ASP A 533 11.60 -6.70 25.04
N ASP A 534 12.28 -5.56 25.14
CA ASP A 534 11.68 -4.29 25.54
C ASP A 534 11.01 -3.60 24.35
N ILE A 535 9.72 -3.30 24.49
CA ILE A 535 8.90 -2.58 23.52
C ILE A 535 9.04 -1.09 23.84
N LYS A 536 9.85 -0.40 23.04
CA LYS A 536 10.07 1.04 23.22
C LYS A 536 8.78 1.85 23.05
N LEU A 537 8.58 2.81 23.95
CA LEU A 537 7.56 3.86 23.85
C LEU A 537 7.92 4.82 22.71
N LYS A 538 6.94 5.24 21.92
CA LYS A 538 7.16 6.22 20.83
C LYS A 538 7.13 7.64 21.38
N GLY A 539 8.13 8.43 21.05
CA GLY A 539 8.21 9.85 21.40
C GLY A 539 7.66 10.77 20.31
N ASN A 540 7.89 12.08 20.47
CA ASN A 540 7.38 13.12 19.57
C ASN A 540 8.29 13.28 18.33
N THR A 541 8.04 12.41 17.35
CA THR A 541 8.77 12.38 16.06
C THR A 541 8.75 13.71 15.32
N THR A 542 7.60 14.40 15.31
CA THR A 542 7.46 15.70 14.63
C THR A 542 8.35 16.77 15.22
N LYS A 543 8.40 16.86 16.55
CA LYS A 543 9.25 17.84 17.25
C LYS A 543 10.73 17.56 17.01
N ALA A 544 11.13 16.29 17.01
CA ALA A 544 12.49 15.89 16.68
C ALA A 544 12.86 16.22 15.22
N GLU A 545 11.98 15.90 14.25
CA GLU A 545 12.19 16.22 12.84
C GLU A 545 12.31 17.73 12.58
N LEU A 546 11.45 18.54 13.19
CA LEU A 546 11.49 20.00 13.00
C LEU A 546 12.75 20.63 13.59
N ARG A 547 13.20 20.17 14.76
CA ARG A 547 14.48 20.63 15.35
C ARG A 547 15.65 20.35 14.41
N ASN A 548 15.68 19.14 13.86
CA ASN A 548 16.70 18.73 12.89
C ASN A 548 16.65 19.56 11.59
N ILE A 549 15.44 19.82 11.07
CA ILE A 549 15.26 20.58 9.82
C ILE A 549 15.65 22.06 9.98
N LEU A 550 15.39 22.66 11.15
CA LEU A 550 15.55 24.09 11.38
C LEU A 550 16.91 24.49 11.97
N LYS A 551 17.80 23.53 12.28
CA LYS A 551 19.23 23.72 12.59
C LYS A 551 19.54 25.00 13.39
N ASP A 552 18.94 25.13 14.58
CA ASP A 552 19.13 26.24 15.55
C ASP A 552 18.53 27.62 15.21
N LYS A 553 17.71 27.77 14.16
CA LYS A 553 16.79 28.92 14.09
C LYS A 553 15.74 28.77 15.20
N SER A 554 15.61 29.77 16.09
CA SER A 554 15.01 29.64 17.43
C SER A 554 13.80 28.71 17.47
N ALA A 555 13.88 27.59 18.20
CA ALA A 555 12.75 26.67 18.38
C ALA A 555 11.64 27.26 19.28
N GLU A 556 11.87 28.46 19.81
CA GLU A 556 11.00 29.19 20.73
C GLU A 556 9.63 29.47 20.11
N TRP A 557 9.58 29.83 18.82
CA TRP A 557 8.31 30.09 18.13
C TRP A 557 7.39 28.85 18.15
N PHE A 558 7.95 27.64 18.08
CA PHE A 558 7.18 26.40 18.05
C PHE A 558 6.58 26.09 19.41
N GLU A 559 7.36 26.27 20.50
CA GLU A 559 6.84 26.12 21.86
C GLU A 559 5.80 27.20 22.17
N GLU A 560 6.04 28.45 21.81
CA GLU A 560 5.12 29.57 22.05
C GLU A 560 3.78 29.37 21.35
N LEU A 561 3.78 29.00 20.06
CA LEU A 561 2.58 28.67 19.29
C LEU A 561 1.85 27.42 19.80
N HIS A 562 2.59 26.47 20.40
CA HIS A 562 2.03 25.25 20.96
C HIS A 562 1.41 25.46 22.35
N HIS A 563 1.98 26.35 23.17
CA HIS A 563 1.51 26.68 24.52
C HIS A 563 0.27 27.58 24.53
N GLN A 564 0.10 28.50 23.57
CA GLN A 564 -1.04 29.44 23.52
C GLN A 564 -2.38 28.84 23.03
N ASN A 565 -2.52 27.50 22.97
CA ASN A 565 -3.52 26.79 22.16
C ASN A 565 -4.94 26.75 22.76
N LYS A 566 -5.58 27.91 22.95
CA LYS A 566 -6.96 28.04 23.48
C LYS A 566 -8.09 28.11 22.43
N LYS A 567 -7.81 28.27 21.13
CA LYS A 567 -8.75 28.14 19.97
C LYS A 567 -7.95 27.83 18.68
N VAL A 568 -8.60 27.61 17.53
CA VAL A 568 -7.93 27.25 16.24
C VAL A 568 -6.70 28.15 16.02
N THR A 569 -5.50 27.59 16.20
CA THR A 569 -4.24 28.35 16.21
C THR A 569 -3.67 28.52 14.82
N ASN A 570 -2.81 29.54 14.68
CA ASN A 570 -1.86 29.69 13.58
C ASN A 570 -1.14 28.34 13.28
N LEU A 571 -0.80 27.53 14.28
CA LEU A 571 -0.19 26.21 14.09
C LEU A 571 -1.08 25.19 13.32
N GLN A 572 -2.39 25.16 13.61
CA GLN A 572 -3.34 24.33 12.85
C GLN A 572 -3.42 24.80 11.39
N LEU A 573 -3.43 26.13 11.17
CA LEU A 573 -3.41 26.72 9.83
C LEU A 573 -2.11 26.38 9.09
N LEU A 574 -0.96 26.40 9.77
CA LEU A 574 0.34 26.03 9.19
C LEU A 574 0.33 24.57 8.72
N TRP A 575 -0.17 23.65 9.54
CA TRP A 575 -0.29 22.24 9.15
C TRP A 575 -1.30 22.04 8.03
N GLU A 576 -2.40 22.78 8.01
CA GLU A 576 -3.35 22.75 6.89
C GLU A 576 -2.69 23.28 5.60
N ILE A 577 -1.88 24.34 5.67
CA ILE A 577 -1.12 24.85 4.53
C ILE A 577 -0.13 23.80 4.02
N ILE A 578 0.70 23.22 4.90
CA ILE A 578 1.73 22.23 4.53
C ILE A 578 1.09 20.91 4.02
N TYR A 579 -0.01 20.44 4.62
CA TYR A 579 -0.63 19.15 4.27
C TYR A 579 -1.70 19.22 3.18
N ASP A 580 -2.46 20.31 3.08
CA ASP A 580 -3.59 20.41 2.15
C ASP A 580 -3.24 21.14 0.86
N ILE A 581 -2.32 22.11 0.95
CA ILE A 581 -1.73 22.77 -0.21
C ILE A 581 -0.50 21.96 -0.63
N THR A 582 -0.66 20.65 -0.85
CA THR A 582 0.32 19.87 -1.60
C THR A 582 0.32 20.37 -3.04
N ASN A 583 1.11 21.41 -3.32
CA ASN A 583 1.33 21.88 -4.66
C ASN A 583 2.79 21.62 -5.02
N SER A 584 2.97 21.18 -6.25
CA SER A 584 4.22 21.23 -7.02
C SER A 584 4.82 22.64 -7.16
N ASP A 585 4.29 23.64 -6.43
CA ASP A 585 4.63 25.06 -6.48
C ASP A 585 4.98 25.51 -5.05
N VAL A 586 6.22 25.21 -4.68
CA VAL A 586 6.81 25.51 -3.37
C VAL A 586 6.80 27.01 -3.08
N VAL A 587 7.01 27.84 -4.11
CA VAL A 587 7.04 29.30 -4.01
C VAL A 587 5.68 29.84 -3.59
N LYS A 588 4.59 29.32 -4.17
CA LYS A 588 3.24 29.70 -3.75
C LYS A 588 2.96 29.30 -2.30
N VAL A 589 3.34 28.10 -1.89
CA VAL A 589 3.15 27.65 -0.50
C VAL A 589 3.96 28.55 0.46
N ALA A 590 5.22 28.82 0.15
CA ALA A 590 6.07 29.72 0.92
C ALA A 590 5.46 31.13 1.03
N SER A 591 4.91 31.68 -0.06
CA SER A 591 4.24 33.00 -0.03
C SER A 591 2.99 33.04 0.87
N ILE A 592 2.25 31.93 0.94
CA ILE A 592 1.07 31.81 1.81
C ILE A 592 1.53 31.72 3.27
N ILE A 593 2.59 30.97 3.55
CA ILE A 593 3.19 30.90 4.90
C ILE A 593 3.69 32.30 5.29
N LYS A 594 4.46 32.99 4.45
CA LYS A 594 4.96 34.34 4.72
C LYS A 594 3.82 35.31 5.06
N ARG A 595 2.73 35.30 4.28
CA ARG A 595 1.57 36.18 4.49
C ARG A 595 0.89 35.95 5.84
N HIS A 596 0.82 34.71 6.31
CA HIS A 596 0.07 34.36 7.53
C HIS A 596 0.93 34.31 8.80
N PHE A 597 2.25 34.12 8.68
CA PHE A 597 3.15 33.86 9.81
C PHE A 597 4.34 34.82 9.92
N ALA A 598 4.56 35.68 8.91
CA ALA A 598 5.67 36.65 8.88
C ALA A 598 7.07 36.05 9.11
N PHE A 599 7.27 34.76 8.78
CA PHE A 599 8.59 34.13 8.83
C PHE A 599 9.50 34.67 7.72
N ASP A 600 10.82 34.51 7.90
CA ASP A 600 11.82 34.79 6.86
C ASP A 600 11.54 33.94 5.59
N ASP A 601 12.05 34.40 4.44
CA ASP A 601 11.83 33.70 3.17
C ASP A 601 12.44 32.29 3.17
N GLU A 602 13.56 32.11 3.88
CA GLU A 602 14.29 30.86 3.96
C GLU A 602 13.53 29.79 4.78
N ILE A 603 12.98 30.13 5.95
CA ILE A 603 12.12 29.25 6.76
C ILE A 603 10.83 28.97 5.98
N CYS A 604 10.23 29.97 5.33
CA CYS A 604 9.04 29.75 4.50
C CYS A 604 9.28 28.71 3.40
N LEU A 605 10.41 28.81 2.69
CA LEU A 605 10.81 27.86 1.66
C LEU A 605 11.15 26.49 2.25
N THR A 606 11.80 26.44 3.41
CA THR A 606 12.14 25.20 4.11
C THR A 606 10.87 24.48 4.54
N LEU A 607 9.95 25.15 5.25
CA LEU A 607 8.65 24.63 5.67
C LEU A 607 7.79 24.17 4.49
N ALA A 608 7.80 24.90 3.38
CA ALA A 608 7.08 24.52 2.17
C ALA A 608 7.61 23.23 1.52
N LYS A 609 8.85 22.83 1.81
CA LYS A 609 9.50 21.60 1.32
C LYS A 609 9.42 20.43 2.31
N VAL A 610 8.99 20.65 3.55
CA VAL A 610 8.98 19.61 4.61
C VAL A 610 8.09 18.42 4.22
N GLN A 611 8.62 17.22 4.42
CA GLN A 611 7.87 15.97 4.35
C GLN A 611 8.09 15.20 5.65
N PHE A 612 7.04 15.10 6.47
CA PHE A 612 7.08 14.34 7.72
C PHE A 612 7.02 12.82 7.45
N ASP A 613 7.69 12.02 8.30
CA ASP A 613 7.73 10.56 8.18
C ASP A 613 6.33 9.91 8.25
N ASP A 614 5.43 10.46 9.08
CA ASP A 614 4.02 10.04 9.17
C ASP A 614 3.07 11.01 8.45
N ALA A 615 3.07 10.96 7.11
CA ALA A 615 2.19 11.75 6.25
C ALA A 615 0.69 11.34 6.28
N GLY A 616 0.31 10.46 7.21
CA GLY A 616 -1.04 9.94 7.39
C GLY A 616 -2.00 10.88 8.12
N MET A 617 -3.29 10.56 8.07
CA MET A 617 -4.32 11.24 8.86
C MET A 617 -4.62 10.46 10.15
N ALA A 618 -4.92 11.18 11.23
CA ALA A 618 -5.44 10.61 12.47
C ALA A 618 -6.86 10.06 12.31
N ASN A 619 -7.40 9.45 13.35
CA ASN A 619 -8.80 9.02 13.45
C ASN A 619 -9.70 10.02 14.20
N ILE A 620 -9.12 11.10 14.74
CA ILE A 620 -9.79 12.06 15.63
C ILE A 620 -9.52 13.50 15.16
N SER A 621 -10.45 14.41 15.45
CA SER A 621 -10.31 15.84 15.10
C SER A 621 -9.54 16.61 16.19
N ALA A 622 -9.00 17.78 15.84
CA ALA A 622 -8.32 18.65 16.81
C ALA A 622 -9.24 19.01 17.99
N LYS A 623 -10.52 19.29 17.69
CA LYS A 623 -11.52 19.61 18.72
C LYS A 623 -11.71 18.44 19.67
N ALA A 624 -11.82 17.23 19.14
CA ALA A 624 -11.99 16.05 19.99
C ALA A 624 -10.76 15.78 20.85
N ILE A 625 -9.54 15.99 20.32
CA ILE A 625 -8.31 15.89 21.13
C ILE A 625 -8.32 16.93 22.25
N ARG A 626 -8.69 18.19 21.97
CA ARG A 626 -8.75 19.25 23.00
C ARG A 626 -9.72 18.93 24.14
N ASN A 627 -10.79 18.19 23.88
CA ASN A 627 -11.72 17.79 24.93
C ASN A 627 -11.18 16.61 25.76
N LEU A 628 -10.36 15.74 25.18
CA LEU A 628 -9.86 14.51 25.82
C LEU A 628 -8.52 14.69 26.52
N LEU A 629 -7.62 15.46 25.90
CA LEU A 629 -6.22 15.59 26.32
C LEU A 629 -6.09 16.09 27.78
N PRO A 630 -6.85 17.09 28.26
CA PRO A 630 -6.77 17.53 29.65
C PRO A 630 -6.95 16.41 30.68
N LEU A 631 -7.93 15.52 30.47
CA LEU A 631 -8.20 14.36 31.33
C LEU A 631 -7.09 13.30 31.26
N MET A 632 -6.33 13.27 30.15
CA MET A 632 -5.24 12.31 29.94
C MET A 632 -3.88 12.87 30.40
N SER A 633 -3.77 14.16 30.67
CA SER A 633 -2.53 14.81 31.08
C SER A 633 -2.66 15.33 32.53
N ASP A 634 -2.26 16.57 32.73
CA ASP A 634 -2.20 17.35 33.96
C ASP A 634 -3.53 17.94 34.44
N GLY A 635 -4.66 17.68 33.76
CA GLY A 635 -5.97 18.24 34.15
C GLY A 635 -6.11 19.74 33.94
N ILE A 636 -5.23 20.35 33.14
CA ILE A 636 -5.25 21.79 32.87
C ILE A 636 -5.95 22.04 31.53
N ASN A 637 -6.54 23.23 31.37
CA ASN A 637 -7.17 23.69 30.13
C ASN A 637 -8.38 22.85 29.70
N TYR A 638 -9.26 22.48 30.64
CA TYR A 638 -10.53 21.83 30.29
C TYR A 638 -11.30 22.63 29.24
N SER A 639 -11.80 21.93 28.21
CA SER A 639 -12.82 22.51 27.34
C SER A 639 -14.09 22.75 28.14
N LYS A 640 -14.94 23.70 27.72
CA LYS A 640 -16.25 23.93 28.37
C LYS A 640 -17.06 22.63 28.52
N ILE A 641 -17.08 21.79 27.48
CA ILE A 641 -17.80 20.52 27.49
C ILE A 641 -17.18 19.53 28.49
N THR A 642 -15.85 19.43 28.50
CA THR A 642 -15.12 18.55 29.42
C THR A 642 -15.36 18.96 30.86
N LYS A 643 -15.28 20.26 31.14
CA LYS A 643 -15.50 20.83 32.47
C LYS A 643 -16.90 20.50 32.98
N THR A 644 -17.93 20.80 32.19
CA THR A 644 -19.32 20.45 32.53
C THR A 644 -19.50 18.97 32.85
N LYS A 645 -18.86 18.06 32.08
CA LYS A 645 -18.97 16.61 32.33
C LYS A 645 -18.24 16.14 33.58
N VAL A 646 -17.11 16.78 33.92
CA VAL A 646 -16.41 16.53 35.18
C VAL A 646 -17.25 17.02 36.36
N ASP A 647 -17.82 18.22 36.25
CA ASP A 647 -18.68 18.80 37.30
C ASP A 647 -19.96 17.94 37.52
N GLU A 648 -20.58 17.45 36.45
CA GLU A 648 -21.70 16.49 36.52
C GLU A 648 -21.33 15.21 37.29
N LEU A 649 -20.12 14.67 37.04
CA LEU A 649 -19.64 13.46 37.72
C LEU A 649 -19.31 13.70 39.19
N ILE A 650 -18.70 14.84 39.51
CA ILE A 650 -18.43 15.24 40.91
C ILE A 650 -19.77 15.36 41.65
N SER A 651 -20.75 16.06 41.07
CA SER A 651 -22.09 16.19 41.66
C SER A 651 -22.77 14.84 41.87
N LEU A 652 -22.66 13.91 40.93
CA LEU A 652 -23.19 12.54 41.06
C LEU A 652 -22.48 11.76 42.18
N ASN A 653 -21.18 11.96 42.36
CA ASN A 653 -20.40 11.27 43.39
C ASN A 653 -20.62 11.83 44.79
N SER A 654 -20.94 13.13 44.90
CA SER A 654 -21.14 13.87 46.15
C SER A 654 -22.60 13.91 46.63
N SER A 655 -23.57 13.34 45.91
CA SER A 655 -24.97 13.32 46.37
C SER A 655 -25.12 12.44 47.63
N GLU A 656 -25.50 13.05 48.76
CA GLU A 656 -25.63 12.44 50.11
C GLU A 656 -26.83 11.49 50.30
N THR A 657 -27.58 11.19 49.25
CA THR A 657 -28.63 10.17 49.36
C THR A 657 -27.98 8.81 49.65
N ASP A 658 -28.50 8.11 50.66
CA ASP A 658 -28.11 6.78 51.16
C ASP A 658 -28.39 5.68 50.10
N VAL A 659 -27.79 5.88 48.93
CA VAL A 659 -27.99 5.12 47.70
C VAL A 659 -27.03 3.95 47.75
N ASP A 660 -27.58 2.74 47.76
CA ASP A 660 -26.84 1.48 47.65
C ASP A 660 -25.66 1.63 46.66
N GLU A 661 -24.47 1.14 47.03
CA GLU A 661 -23.31 1.12 46.13
C GLU A 661 -23.66 0.55 44.75
N GLY A 662 -24.63 -0.39 44.70
CA GLY A 662 -25.21 -0.92 43.47
C GLY A 662 -25.88 0.12 42.57
N GLU A 663 -26.67 1.04 43.12
CA GLU A 663 -27.36 2.11 42.40
C GLU A 663 -26.42 3.24 41.96
N LYS A 664 -25.46 3.64 42.80
CA LYS A 664 -24.41 4.62 42.44
C LYS A 664 -23.55 4.11 41.27
N LEU A 665 -23.15 2.84 41.32
CA LEU A 665 -22.46 2.17 40.21
C LEU A 665 -23.37 2.04 38.98
N SER A 666 -24.68 1.99 39.13
CA SER A 666 -25.63 1.94 38.02
C SER A 666 -25.69 3.27 37.26
N GLY A 667 -25.70 4.42 37.95
CA GLY A 667 -25.69 5.76 37.34
C GLY A 667 -24.41 6.04 36.54
N LEU A 668 -23.27 5.47 36.95
CA LEU A 668 -22.01 5.58 36.22
C LEU A 668 -21.96 4.76 34.91
N LYS A 669 -22.97 3.91 34.61
CA LYS A 669 -23.01 3.13 33.36
C LYS A 669 -23.09 4.01 32.11
N ASP A 670 -23.68 5.19 32.23
CA ASP A 670 -23.83 6.14 31.12
C ASP A 670 -22.48 6.76 30.70
N PHE A 671 -21.56 6.87 31.66
CA PHE A 671 -20.19 7.30 31.42
C PHE A 671 -19.34 6.09 31.03
N VAL A 672 -19.18 5.10 31.92
CA VAL A 672 -18.25 3.98 31.75
C VAL A 672 -18.94 2.63 31.97
N THR A 673 -18.78 1.70 31.03
CA THR A 673 -19.38 0.34 31.15
C THR A 673 -18.57 -0.59 32.06
N ASP A 674 -17.25 -0.44 32.11
CA ASP A 674 -16.37 -1.32 32.90
C ASP A 674 -16.60 -1.14 34.40
N ARG A 675 -16.84 -2.24 35.14
CA ARG A 675 -17.18 -2.18 36.56
C ARG A 675 -16.01 -1.67 37.42
N LYS A 676 -14.76 -2.06 37.11
CA LYS A 676 -13.60 -1.64 37.91
C LYS A 676 -13.36 -0.14 37.77
N ALA A 677 -13.47 0.38 36.56
CA ALA A 677 -13.36 1.82 36.34
C ALA A 677 -14.52 2.59 36.97
N ARG A 678 -15.75 2.06 36.98
CA ARG A 678 -16.86 2.68 37.72
C ARG A 678 -16.58 2.78 39.22
N ILE A 679 -16.09 1.70 39.84
CA ILE A 679 -15.70 1.69 41.26
C ILE A 679 -14.60 2.71 41.56
N ARG A 680 -13.67 2.92 40.63
CA ARG A 680 -12.61 3.92 40.80
C ARG A 680 -13.16 5.34 40.63
N LEU A 681 -13.93 5.58 39.57
CA LEU A 681 -14.51 6.89 39.25
C LEU A 681 -15.54 7.33 40.30
N SER A 682 -16.22 6.40 40.98
CA SER A 682 -17.17 6.74 42.05
C SER A 682 -16.51 7.35 43.29
N LYS A 683 -15.18 7.24 43.40
CA LYS A 683 -14.38 7.82 44.49
C LYS A 683 -13.86 9.22 44.17
N PHE A 684 -14.05 9.71 42.95
CA PHE A 684 -13.51 11.00 42.52
C PHE A 684 -14.40 12.13 43.06
N SER A 685 -13.80 13.04 43.81
CA SER A 685 -14.49 14.10 44.55
C SER A 685 -14.09 15.50 44.09
N ASN A 686 -12.96 15.63 43.40
CA ASN A 686 -12.42 16.90 42.95
C ASN A 686 -11.82 16.79 41.55
N GLU A 687 -11.53 17.93 40.91
CA GLU A 687 -11.01 17.98 39.54
C GLU A 687 -9.63 17.34 39.37
N ASN A 688 -8.80 17.31 40.42
CA ASN A 688 -7.47 16.72 40.34
C ASN A 688 -7.52 15.20 40.19
N ASP A 689 -8.59 14.55 40.67
CA ASP A 689 -8.77 13.10 40.56
C ASP A 689 -8.91 12.64 39.09
N PHE A 690 -9.35 13.54 38.20
CA PHE A 690 -9.62 13.24 36.79
C PHE A 690 -8.39 13.36 35.87
N LYS A 691 -7.19 13.49 36.43
CA LYS A 691 -5.92 13.55 35.69
C LYS A 691 -5.42 12.18 35.26
N TYR A 692 -4.59 12.16 34.21
CA TYR A 692 -3.90 10.97 33.71
C TYR A 692 -4.77 9.74 33.42
N LEU A 693 -6.04 9.95 33.06
CA LEU A 693 -6.98 8.89 32.69
C LEU A 693 -6.55 8.20 31.40
N ASN A 694 -6.92 6.92 31.26
CA ASN A 694 -6.71 6.24 30.00
C ASN A 694 -7.64 6.80 28.92
N TYR A 695 -7.21 6.73 27.66
CA TYR A 695 -7.96 7.27 26.52
C TYR A 695 -9.44 6.86 26.51
N TRP A 696 -9.73 5.60 26.81
CA TRP A 696 -11.10 5.08 26.76
C TRP A 696 -11.96 5.62 27.91
N GLU A 697 -11.38 5.93 29.08
CA GLU A 697 -12.05 6.53 30.23
C GLU A 697 -12.33 8.00 29.95
N ALA A 698 -11.33 8.74 29.48
CA ALA A 698 -11.50 10.13 29.05
C ALA A 698 -12.56 10.26 27.94
N ALA A 699 -12.56 9.34 26.96
CA ALA A 699 -13.55 9.31 25.89
C ALA A 699 -14.96 9.01 26.39
N ALA A 700 -15.08 8.06 27.32
CA ALA A 700 -16.32 7.70 27.98
C ALA A 700 -16.92 8.87 28.78
N ILE A 701 -16.10 9.58 29.56
CA ILE A 701 -16.54 10.74 30.36
C ILE A 701 -17.08 11.86 29.45
N VAL A 702 -16.35 12.20 28.38
CA VAL A 702 -16.69 13.36 27.54
C VAL A 702 -17.81 13.05 26.53
N TYR A 703 -17.81 11.85 25.95
CA TYR A 703 -18.70 11.51 24.82
C TYR A 703 -19.68 10.37 25.10
N GLY A 704 -19.66 9.81 26.32
CA GLY A 704 -20.41 8.61 26.67
C GLY A 704 -19.75 7.34 26.14
N SER A 705 -20.18 6.19 26.66
CA SER A 705 -19.63 4.90 26.25
C SER A 705 -20.03 4.55 24.80
N HIS A 706 -19.02 4.21 23.97
CA HIS A 706 -19.24 3.77 22.58
C HIS A 706 -19.94 2.43 22.44
N SER A 707 -19.88 1.57 23.46
CA SER A 707 -20.54 0.27 23.49
C SER A 707 -22.00 0.37 23.89
N SER A 708 -22.43 1.50 24.45
CA SER A 708 -23.75 1.72 25.04
C SER A 708 -24.59 2.76 24.32
N LYS A 709 -24.31 3.05 23.04
CA LYS A 709 -25.30 3.76 22.22
C LYS A 709 -26.58 2.92 22.22
N ARG A 710 -27.52 3.28 23.09
CA ARG A 710 -28.93 2.95 22.99
C ARG A 710 -29.42 3.65 21.72
N SER A 711 -29.09 3.10 20.55
CA SER A 711 -29.91 3.36 19.38
C SER A 711 -31.30 2.88 19.75
N SER A 712 -32.29 3.76 19.66
CA SER A 712 -33.68 3.33 19.71
C SER A 712 -33.84 2.20 18.71
N VAL A 713 -34.33 1.05 19.18
CA VAL A 713 -34.51 -0.12 18.32
C VAL A 713 -35.49 0.27 17.23
N MET A 714 -35.02 0.31 15.99
CA MET A 714 -35.84 0.68 14.85
C MET A 714 -36.68 -0.52 14.44
N LYS A 715 -37.97 -0.30 14.12
CA LYS A 715 -38.83 -1.37 13.59
C LYS A 715 -38.31 -1.92 12.25
N ILE A 716 -37.64 -1.09 11.46
CA ILE A 716 -37.12 -1.41 10.12
C ILE A 716 -35.78 -0.71 9.93
N MET A 717 -34.78 -1.40 9.37
CA MET A 717 -33.49 -0.80 9.06
C MET A 717 -33.55 0.05 7.79
N GLU A 718 -32.99 1.27 7.84
CA GLU A 718 -32.81 2.09 6.65
C GLU A 718 -31.65 1.61 5.79
N ARG A 719 -31.86 1.65 4.46
CA ARG A 719 -30.81 1.36 3.49
C ARG A 719 -29.71 2.42 3.54
N LEU A 720 -28.46 1.98 3.41
CA LEU A 720 -27.33 2.87 3.21
C LEU A 720 -27.56 3.72 1.95
N LYS A 721 -27.26 5.00 2.07
CA LYS A 721 -27.33 5.96 0.98
C LYS A 721 -26.35 5.61 -0.13
N ASN A 722 -26.78 5.77 -1.37
CA ASN A 722 -25.93 5.54 -2.53
C ASN A 722 -24.65 6.40 -2.47
N HIS A 723 -23.49 5.78 -2.65
CA HIS A 723 -22.17 6.40 -2.58
C HIS A 723 -21.76 6.92 -1.19
N SER A 724 -22.44 6.49 -0.13
CA SER A 724 -21.99 6.78 1.24
C SER A 724 -20.75 6.00 1.62
N MET A 725 -20.42 4.92 0.89
CA MET A 725 -19.21 4.13 1.11
C MET A 725 -18.25 4.20 -0.08
N ASN A 726 -16.96 4.13 0.23
CA ASN A 726 -15.90 4.16 -0.79
C ASN A 726 -15.86 2.88 -1.64
N ASN A 727 -16.44 1.78 -1.15
CA ASN A 727 -16.53 0.52 -1.88
C ASN A 727 -17.99 0.22 -2.30
N PRO A 728 -18.33 0.33 -3.60
CA PRO A 728 -19.69 0.10 -4.08
C PRO A 728 -20.14 -1.37 -4.01
N VAL A 729 -19.19 -2.33 -3.97
CA VAL A 729 -19.53 -3.76 -3.81
C VAL A 729 -20.07 -4.00 -2.41
N VAL A 730 -19.37 -3.48 -1.41
CA VAL A 730 -19.76 -3.53 0.01
C VAL A 730 -21.11 -2.84 0.20
N GLU A 731 -21.30 -1.66 -0.37
CA GLU A 731 -22.56 -0.91 -0.25
C GLU A 731 -23.75 -1.65 -0.84
N LYS A 732 -23.55 -2.28 -2.00
CA LYS A 732 -24.57 -3.10 -2.64
C LYS A 732 -24.95 -4.30 -1.77
N ILE A 733 -23.97 -5.08 -1.30
CA ILE A 733 -24.21 -6.28 -0.50
C ILE A 733 -24.90 -5.92 0.82
N VAL A 734 -24.41 -4.90 1.53
CA VAL A 734 -25.03 -4.46 2.80
C VAL A 734 -26.49 -4.06 2.58
N ASN A 735 -26.78 -3.29 1.53
CA ASN A 735 -28.15 -2.89 1.21
C ASN A 735 -29.07 -4.04 0.79
N GLU A 736 -28.52 -5.06 0.13
CA GLU A 736 -29.25 -6.27 -0.23
C GLU A 736 -29.59 -7.07 1.03
N THR A 737 -28.61 -7.32 1.92
CA THR A 737 -28.84 -7.97 3.21
C THR A 737 -29.84 -7.21 4.08
N ILE A 738 -29.75 -5.87 4.17
CA ILE A 738 -30.72 -5.05 4.89
C ILE A 738 -32.15 -5.29 4.39
N SER A 739 -32.33 -5.33 3.07
CA SER A 739 -33.65 -5.50 2.46
C SER A 739 -34.25 -6.87 2.81
N ILE A 740 -33.42 -7.92 2.76
CA ILE A 740 -33.84 -9.30 3.09
C ILE A 740 -34.17 -9.44 4.56
N VAL A 741 -33.29 -8.96 5.45
CA VAL A 741 -33.50 -9.07 6.90
C VAL A 741 -34.74 -8.28 7.33
N ASN A 742 -35.01 -7.12 6.73
CA ASN A 742 -36.26 -6.39 6.96
C ASN A 742 -37.49 -7.19 6.54
N LEU A 743 -37.45 -7.90 5.41
CA LEU A 743 -38.55 -8.77 4.95
C LEU A 743 -38.76 -9.93 5.93
N LEU A 744 -37.68 -10.63 6.33
CA LEU A 744 -37.76 -11.73 7.30
C LEU A 744 -38.28 -11.27 8.66
N LYS A 745 -37.86 -10.08 9.13
CA LYS A 745 -38.34 -9.51 10.40
C LYS A 745 -39.83 -9.19 10.34
N LYS A 746 -40.32 -8.76 9.18
CA LYS A 746 -41.74 -8.47 8.95
C LYS A 746 -42.58 -9.75 8.89
N GLU A 747 -42.09 -10.78 8.19
CA GLU A 747 -42.86 -12.01 7.93
C GLU A 747 -42.85 -12.98 9.12
N TYR A 748 -41.67 -13.25 9.68
CA TYR A 748 -41.50 -14.33 10.66
C TYR A 748 -41.26 -13.81 12.09
N GLY A 749 -40.72 -12.60 12.23
CA GLY A 749 -40.18 -12.12 13.51
C GLY A 749 -38.91 -12.88 13.94
N PHE A 750 -38.08 -12.24 14.78
CA PHE A 750 -36.92 -12.82 15.47
C PHE A 750 -36.31 -11.81 16.45
N ASP A 751 -35.68 -12.26 17.53
CA ASP A 751 -35.09 -11.38 18.56
C ASP A 751 -33.58 -11.23 18.46
N GLU A 752 -32.90 -12.16 17.78
CA GLU A 752 -31.46 -12.21 17.60
C GLU A 752 -31.07 -12.33 16.13
N VAL A 753 -29.90 -11.78 15.80
CA VAL A 753 -29.28 -11.99 14.48
C VAL A 753 -27.90 -12.58 14.66
N ARG A 754 -27.61 -13.68 13.97
CA ARG A 754 -26.32 -14.36 13.98
C ARG A 754 -25.66 -14.23 12.62
N ILE A 755 -24.43 -13.72 12.58
CA ILE A 755 -23.70 -13.48 11.33
C ILE A 755 -22.36 -14.23 11.31
N GLU A 756 -22.01 -14.82 10.18
CA GLU A 756 -20.67 -15.38 9.96
C GLU A 756 -19.70 -14.29 9.54
N LEU A 757 -18.59 -14.18 10.27
CA LEU A 757 -17.49 -13.30 9.95
C LEU A 757 -16.29 -14.07 9.40
N SER A 758 -15.57 -13.45 8.46
CA SER A 758 -14.21 -13.89 8.08
C SER A 758 -13.21 -13.56 9.21
N ARG A 759 -13.37 -14.22 10.35
CA ARG A 759 -12.47 -14.19 11.50
C ARG A 759 -11.81 -15.55 11.65
N GLU A 760 -10.59 -15.53 12.18
CA GLU A 760 -9.88 -16.75 12.57
C GLU A 760 -10.28 -17.15 13.99
N LEU A 761 -10.00 -18.41 14.36
CA LEU A 761 -10.11 -18.87 15.74
C LEU A 761 -9.15 -18.06 16.63
N ARG A 762 -9.46 -18.00 17.93
CA ARG A 762 -8.57 -17.39 18.92
C ARG A 762 -7.25 -18.17 18.94
N ALA A 763 -6.21 -17.56 18.40
CA ALA A 763 -4.87 -18.12 18.39
C ALA A 763 -4.37 -18.41 19.82
N SER A 764 -3.62 -19.49 20.01
CA SER A 764 -2.98 -19.85 21.28
C SER A 764 -1.92 -18.81 21.71
N ALA A 765 -1.41 -18.91 22.95
CA ALA A 765 -0.35 -18.01 23.41
C ALA A 765 0.89 -18.11 22.50
N ASP A 766 1.27 -19.34 22.15
CA ASP A 766 2.38 -19.64 21.26
C ASP A 766 2.10 -19.10 19.86
N GLU A 767 0.95 -19.40 19.24
CA GLU A 767 0.61 -18.90 17.91
C GLU A 767 0.66 -17.36 17.83
N ARG A 768 0.10 -16.66 18.83
CA ARG A 768 0.19 -15.19 18.91
C ARG A 768 1.63 -14.70 19.02
N GLN A 769 2.48 -15.45 19.74
CA GLN A 769 3.91 -15.17 19.81
C GLN A 769 4.59 -15.38 18.45
N GLN A 770 4.31 -16.49 17.75
CA GLN A 770 4.86 -16.74 16.41
C GLN A 770 4.45 -15.66 15.41
N MET A 771 3.18 -15.22 15.46
CA MET A 771 2.67 -14.12 14.63
C MET A 771 3.39 -12.81 14.92
N TRP A 772 3.56 -12.46 16.20
CA TRP A 772 4.27 -11.24 16.61
C TRP A 772 5.74 -11.29 16.23
N GLU A 773 6.44 -12.40 16.50
CA GLU A 773 7.83 -12.60 16.09
C GLU A 773 7.95 -12.47 14.57
N GLY A 774 7.04 -13.07 13.81
CA GLY A 774 6.96 -12.91 12.37
C GLY A 774 6.79 -11.45 11.94
N MET A 775 5.88 -10.70 12.57
CA MET A 775 5.66 -9.27 12.28
C MET A 775 6.86 -8.40 12.66
N ASN A 776 7.48 -8.66 13.82
CA ASN A 776 8.65 -7.92 14.30
C ASN A 776 9.87 -8.21 13.42
N ASN A 777 10.11 -9.48 13.10
CA ASN A 777 11.16 -9.90 12.16
C ASN A 777 10.94 -9.28 10.78
N ASN A 778 9.70 -9.22 10.29
CA ASN A 778 9.39 -8.54 9.02
C ASN A 778 9.63 -7.03 9.10
N THR A 779 9.31 -6.39 10.24
CA THR A 779 9.55 -4.96 10.45
C THR A 779 11.05 -4.67 10.51
N ALA A 780 11.80 -5.45 11.30
CA ALA A 780 13.25 -5.38 11.39
C ALA A 780 13.90 -5.63 10.03
N LYS A 781 13.45 -6.63 9.26
CA LYS A 781 13.91 -6.89 7.88
C LYS A 781 13.65 -5.70 6.95
N ASN A 782 12.49 -5.06 7.04
CA ASN A 782 12.18 -3.88 6.23
C ASN A 782 13.03 -2.67 6.63
N GLU A 783 13.21 -2.41 7.92
CA GLU A 783 14.05 -1.30 8.41
C GLU A 783 15.52 -1.55 8.10
N TRP A 784 15.99 -2.78 8.26
CA TRP A 784 17.33 -3.18 7.83
C TRP A 784 17.50 -3.02 6.32
N ALA A 785 16.54 -3.47 5.51
CA ALA A 785 16.55 -3.26 4.06
C ALA A 785 16.60 -1.77 3.70
N LYS A 786 15.84 -0.91 4.39
CA LYS A 786 15.92 0.55 4.19
C LYS A 786 17.29 1.08 4.59
N LYS A 787 17.83 0.68 5.75
CA LYS A 787 19.15 1.09 6.24
C LYS A 787 20.24 0.71 5.23
N MET A 788 20.29 -0.56 4.84
CA MET A 788 21.21 -1.04 3.81
C MET A 788 21.03 -0.29 2.50
N LEU A 789 19.80 -0.01 2.07
CA LEU A 789 19.57 0.77 0.86
C LEU A 789 20.00 2.24 1.00
N ARG A 790 19.91 2.84 2.21
CA ARG A 790 20.47 4.17 2.47
C ARG A 790 21.98 4.14 2.41
N GLU A 791 22.62 3.16 3.06
CA GLU A 791 24.07 2.97 3.05
C GLU A 791 24.57 2.68 1.64
N ILE A 792 23.91 1.80 0.88
CA ILE A 792 24.24 1.54 -0.52
C ILE A 792 24.08 2.82 -1.34
N LYS A 793 23.00 3.58 -1.17
CA LYS A 793 22.79 4.84 -1.91
C LYS A 793 23.78 5.93 -1.51
N GLN A 794 24.17 5.99 -0.24
CA GLN A 794 25.15 6.92 0.27
C GLN A 794 26.55 6.53 -0.20
N ALA A 795 26.92 5.26 -0.12
CA ALA A 795 28.14 4.73 -0.70
C ALA A 795 28.15 4.87 -2.23
N MET A 796 27.00 4.97 -2.89
CA MET A 796 26.90 5.31 -4.32
C MET A 796 26.97 6.83 -4.60
N LEU A 797 26.94 7.68 -3.57
CA LEU A 797 26.95 9.15 -3.68
C LEU A 797 28.25 9.76 -3.14
N GLU A 798 28.83 9.19 -2.09
CA GLU A 798 30.14 9.54 -1.53
C GLU A 798 31.29 8.99 -2.37
N ASP A 799 30.99 7.97 -3.16
CA ASP A 799 31.86 7.43 -4.18
C ASP A 799 31.47 8.18 -5.45
N ASP A 800 32.25 9.17 -5.88
CA ASP A 800 31.97 10.05 -7.03
C ASP A 800 31.89 9.30 -8.39
N ARG A 801 31.87 7.97 -8.33
CA ARG A 801 31.63 7.05 -9.43
C ARG A 801 30.18 7.09 -9.86
N ASP A 802 30.00 7.40 -11.13
CA ASP A 802 28.72 7.42 -11.81
C ASP A 802 27.94 6.11 -11.55
N VAL A 803 26.76 6.21 -10.93
CA VAL A 803 25.88 5.08 -10.54
C VAL A 803 25.48 4.22 -11.75
N SER A 804 25.79 4.68 -12.96
CA SER A 804 25.53 4.00 -14.20
C SER A 804 26.68 3.16 -14.77
N GLN A 805 27.84 3.13 -14.12
CA GLN A 805 28.94 2.19 -14.41
C GLN A 805 28.69 0.76 -13.92
N LEU A 806 27.59 0.54 -13.19
CA LEU A 806 27.22 -0.78 -12.69
C LEU A 806 26.72 -1.74 -13.77
N ASP A 807 26.57 -1.28 -15.01
CA ASP A 807 26.30 -2.14 -16.15
C ASP A 807 27.62 -2.69 -16.70
N THR A 808 27.84 -4.00 -16.57
CA THR A 808 28.85 -4.87 -17.22
C THR A 808 30.28 -4.91 -16.64
N GLU A 809 30.46 -5.59 -15.50
CA GLU A 809 31.36 -6.76 -15.33
C GLU A 809 31.49 -7.13 -13.84
N ILE A 810 31.39 -8.43 -13.55
CA ILE A 810 31.46 -8.99 -12.20
C ILE A 810 32.90 -8.86 -11.69
N SER A 811 33.20 -7.77 -10.97
CA SER A 811 34.44 -7.65 -10.19
C SER A 811 34.36 -8.57 -8.95
N GLY A 812 35.39 -9.39 -8.76
CA GLY A 812 35.55 -10.26 -7.59
C GLY A 812 35.53 -9.51 -6.24
N SER A 813 35.86 -8.21 -6.22
CA SER A 813 35.83 -7.40 -4.98
C SER A 813 34.41 -6.99 -4.56
N ASN A 814 33.49 -6.87 -5.53
CA ASN A 814 32.07 -6.72 -5.23
C ASN A 814 31.51 -8.05 -4.71
N LEU A 815 31.98 -9.19 -5.23
CA LEU A 815 31.63 -10.52 -4.70
C LEU A 815 32.15 -10.75 -3.28
N ASP A 816 33.30 -10.19 -2.89
CA ASP A 816 33.83 -10.33 -1.52
C ASP A 816 33.16 -9.35 -0.54
N LYS A 817 32.83 -8.12 -0.95
CA LYS A 817 31.97 -7.21 -0.15
C LYS A 817 30.52 -7.72 -0.06
N ILE A 818 30.00 -8.30 -1.15
CA ILE A 818 28.70 -8.98 -1.18
C ILE A 818 28.78 -10.26 -0.35
N LYS A 819 29.87 -11.02 -0.35
CA LYS A 819 30.08 -12.20 0.54
C LYS A 819 30.18 -11.82 2.00
N ILE A 820 30.85 -10.71 2.33
CA ILE A 820 30.88 -10.16 3.68
C ILE A 820 29.46 -9.75 4.11
N ILE A 821 28.68 -9.13 3.23
CA ILE A 821 27.26 -8.86 3.47
C ILE A 821 26.44 -10.16 3.52
N GLU A 822 26.74 -11.18 2.70
CA GLU A 822 26.08 -12.50 2.65
C GLU A 822 26.32 -13.30 3.93
N ASP A 823 27.54 -13.27 4.48
CA ASP A 823 27.92 -13.96 5.71
C ASP A 823 27.42 -13.21 6.94
N VAL A 824 27.46 -11.87 6.95
CA VAL A 824 26.83 -11.03 7.98
C VAL A 824 25.30 -11.25 8.00
N VAL A 825 24.65 -11.36 6.83
CA VAL A 825 23.19 -11.57 6.71
C VAL A 825 22.77 -13.01 7.01
N LYS A 826 23.61 -14.01 6.72
CA LYS A 826 23.34 -15.42 7.07
C LYS A 826 23.53 -15.70 8.57
N TYR A 827 24.48 -15.03 9.24
CA TYR A 827 24.89 -15.40 10.60
C TYR A 827 24.47 -14.43 11.72
N GLN A 828 24.06 -13.19 11.45
CA GLN A 828 23.74 -12.25 12.54
C GLN A 828 22.24 -12.13 12.84
N LYS A 829 21.90 -12.35 14.12
CA LYS A 829 20.58 -12.03 14.68
C LYS A 829 20.33 -10.51 14.55
N PRO A 830 19.10 -10.05 14.21
CA PRO A 830 18.78 -8.63 13.95
C PRO A 830 18.99 -7.63 15.12
N VAL A 831 19.59 -8.03 16.23
CA VAL A 831 19.48 -7.35 17.54
C VAL A 831 20.59 -6.32 17.78
N GLU A 832 21.74 -6.43 17.12
CA GLU A 832 22.94 -5.67 17.52
C GLU A 832 23.20 -4.33 16.83
N PHE A 833 22.43 -3.92 15.82
CA PHE A 833 22.70 -2.68 15.07
C PHE A 833 21.85 -1.46 15.47
N LYS A 834 21.57 -1.29 16.77
CA LYS A 834 20.68 -0.23 17.29
C LYS A 834 21.32 1.13 17.54
N THR A 835 22.59 1.34 17.19
CA THR A 835 23.33 2.55 17.60
C THR A 835 23.92 3.31 16.41
N LYS A 836 23.66 4.62 16.40
CA LYS A 836 24.05 5.68 15.44
C LYS A 836 23.10 5.90 14.25
N GLU A 837 21.96 6.54 14.54
CA GLU A 837 21.25 7.39 13.56
C GLU A 837 22.08 8.68 13.37
N LYS A 838 22.80 8.83 12.25
CA LYS A 838 23.23 10.15 11.78
C LYS A 838 22.30 10.60 10.65
N GLU A 839 22.02 11.90 10.62
CA GLU A 839 21.16 12.56 9.63
C GLU A 839 21.63 12.28 8.20
N TYR A 840 20.81 11.56 7.44
CA TYR A 840 21.00 11.40 6.01
C TYR A 840 20.15 12.43 5.27
N LYS A 841 20.77 13.37 4.56
CA LYS A 841 20.10 14.25 3.59
C LYS A 841 19.79 13.53 2.26
N LEU A 842 19.25 12.32 2.31
CA LEU A 842 18.99 11.49 1.12
C LEU A 842 17.51 11.15 0.95
N THR A 843 17.08 10.97 -0.31
CA THR A 843 15.73 10.50 -0.63
C THR A 843 15.49 9.10 -0.07
N GLU A 844 14.53 8.95 0.84
CA GLU A 844 14.10 7.68 1.44
C GLU A 844 13.89 6.56 0.40
N PRO A 845 14.41 5.33 0.63
CA PRO A 845 14.14 4.19 -0.24
C PRO A 845 12.64 3.94 -0.39
N THR A 846 12.20 3.84 -1.64
CA THR A 846 10.80 3.57 -1.96
C THR A 846 10.42 2.16 -1.53
N LYS A 847 9.13 1.95 -1.21
CA LYS A 847 8.59 0.62 -0.90
C LYS A 847 8.86 -0.42 -1.99
N ALA A 848 8.96 0.01 -3.25
CA ALA A 848 9.26 -0.87 -4.37
C ALA A 848 10.71 -1.36 -4.33
N GLU A 849 11.68 -0.48 -4.06
CA GLU A 849 13.09 -0.83 -3.90
C GLU A 849 13.29 -1.78 -2.72
N VAL A 850 12.70 -1.47 -1.56
CA VAL A 850 12.72 -2.35 -0.37
C VAL A 850 12.16 -3.73 -0.71
N THR A 851 11.04 -3.80 -1.45
CA THR A 851 10.45 -5.07 -1.86
C THR A 851 11.38 -5.84 -2.80
N LYS A 852 11.99 -5.19 -3.80
CA LYS A 852 12.93 -5.84 -4.72
C LYS A 852 14.13 -6.44 -3.98
N TYR A 853 14.72 -5.68 -3.06
CA TYR A 853 15.86 -6.12 -2.26
C TYR A 853 15.54 -7.37 -1.44
N LEU A 854 14.39 -7.37 -0.75
CA LEU A 854 13.95 -8.51 0.05
C LEU A 854 13.66 -9.75 -0.80
N LEU A 855 13.05 -9.58 -1.99
CA LEU A 855 12.82 -10.68 -2.92
C LEU A 855 14.14 -11.29 -3.41
N TRP A 856 15.12 -10.45 -3.70
CA TRP A 856 16.45 -10.84 -4.15
C TRP A 856 17.21 -11.66 -3.10
N LEU A 857 17.20 -11.20 -1.83
CA LEU A 857 17.79 -11.93 -0.70
C LEU A 857 17.13 -13.29 -0.49
N GLU A 858 15.79 -13.35 -0.49
CA GLU A 858 15.06 -14.60 -0.25
C GLU A 858 15.24 -15.64 -1.35
N GLN A 859 15.60 -15.20 -2.56
CA GLN A 859 15.87 -16.06 -3.70
C GLN A 859 17.31 -16.57 -3.77
N ASN A 860 18.10 -16.37 -2.71
CA ASN A 860 19.53 -16.61 -2.71
C ASN A 860 20.19 -15.96 -3.94
N PHE A 861 19.73 -14.74 -4.26
CA PHE A 861 20.25 -13.89 -5.31
C PHE A 861 20.03 -14.40 -6.73
N LYS A 862 19.26 -15.48 -6.92
CA LYS A 862 19.06 -16.11 -8.23
C LYS A 862 17.67 -15.87 -8.80
N CYS A 863 17.57 -15.90 -10.12
CA CYS A 863 16.30 -15.93 -10.82
C CYS A 863 15.65 -17.31 -10.63
N PRO A 864 14.38 -17.40 -10.20
CA PRO A 864 13.73 -18.69 -9.99
C PRO A 864 13.55 -19.44 -11.30
N TYR A 865 13.37 -18.75 -12.43
CA TYR A 865 13.08 -19.36 -13.74
C TYR A 865 14.31 -19.85 -14.51
N THR A 866 15.48 -19.25 -14.27
CA THR A 866 16.72 -19.55 -15.01
C THR A 866 17.84 -20.08 -14.12
N ASN A 867 17.66 -20.08 -12.80
CA ASN A 867 18.69 -20.38 -11.79
C ASN A 867 19.96 -19.52 -11.91
N GLN A 868 19.94 -18.47 -12.73
CA GLN A 868 21.08 -17.58 -12.92
C GLN A 868 21.14 -16.53 -11.80
N PRO A 869 22.33 -16.20 -11.28
CA PRO A 869 22.51 -15.08 -10.35
C PRO A 869 21.98 -13.77 -10.97
N ILE A 870 21.24 -13.01 -10.18
CA ILE A 870 20.84 -11.64 -10.44
C ILE A 870 21.81 -10.76 -9.65
N PRO A 871 22.68 -9.97 -10.29
CA PRO A 871 23.53 -9.01 -9.60
C PRO A 871 22.70 -7.95 -8.84
N LEU A 872 23.17 -7.53 -7.65
CA LEU A 872 22.52 -6.48 -6.85
C LEU A 872 22.37 -5.16 -7.64
N THR A 873 23.30 -4.92 -8.53
CA THR A 873 23.37 -3.79 -9.46
C THR A 873 22.14 -3.74 -10.36
N ASP A 874 21.77 -4.89 -10.93
CA ASP A 874 20.64 -5.05 -11.84
C ASP A 874 19.30 -4.89 -11.10
N VAL A 875 19.26 -5.22 -9.80
CA VAL A 875 18.08 -5.04 -8.92
C VAL A 875 17.61 -3.60 -8.92
N PHE A 876 18.55 -2.65 -8.86
CA PHE A 876 18.27 -1.21 -8.77
C PHE A 876 18.60 -0.44 -10.05
N ALA A 877 19.10 -1.12 -11.09
CA ALA A 877 19.42 -0.51 -12.37
C ALA A 877 18.22 0.25 -12.96
N ARG A 878 18.49 1.48 -13.41
CA ARG A 878 17.49 2.37 -14.06
C ARG A 878 16.90 1.67 -15.31
N GLY A 879 17.65 0.81 -16.02
CA GLY A 879 17.23 0.05 -17.22
C GLY A 879 16.04 -0.92 -17.03
N LYS A 880 15.60 -1.19 -15.79
CA LYS A 880 14.57 -2.20 -15.47
C LYS A 880 14.93 -3.59 -16.01
N VAL A 881 16.20 -4.00 -15.91
CA VAL A 881 16.68 -5.33 -16.31
C VAL A 881 15.94 -6.42 -15.51
N VAL A 882 15.54 -6.10 -14.27
CA VAL A 882 14.71 -6.99 -13.45
C VAL A 882 13.40 -6.34 -13.00
N GLU A 883 12.38 -7.20 -12.92
CA GLU A 883 11.03 -6.85 -12.53
C GLU A 883 10.54 -7.73 -11.37
N ILE A 884 9.60 -7.18 -10.60
CA ILE A 884 8.81 -7.96 -9.66
C ILE A 884 7.73 -8.69 -10.46
N GLU A 885 7.88 -9.99 -10.59
CA GLU A 885 6.99 -10.88 -11.33
C GLU A 885 5.90 -11.45 -10.40
N HIS A 886 4.70 -11.63 -10.96
CA HIS A 886 3.56 -12.25 -10.27
C HIS A 886 3.45 -13.72 -10.65
N ILE A 887 4.01 -14.61 -9.80
CA ILE A 887 4.07 -16.07 -9.99
C ILE A 887 2.78 -16.59 -10.65
N ILE A 888 1.64 -16.24 -10.05
CA ILE A 888 0.32 -16.37 -10.64
C ILE A 888 -0.12 -14.98 -11.16
N PRO A 889 -0.32 -14.79 -12.47
CA PRO A 889 -0.59 -13.48 -13.06
C PRO A 889 -1.80 -12.81 -12.44
N ARG A 890 -1.69 -11.50 -12.16
CA ARG A 890 -2.78 -10.71 -11.56
C ARG A 890 -4.10 -10.80 -12.33
N GLN A 891 -4.03 -10.98 -13.66
CA GLN A 891 -5.22 -11.10 -14.52
C GLN A 891 -6.02 -12.38 -14.18
N ARG A 892 -5.33 -13.46 -13.82
CA ARG A 892 -5.93 -14.76 -13.46
C ARG A 892 -6.17 -14.93 -11.95
N TYR A 893 -5.31 -14.35 -11.11
CA TYR A 893 -5.45 -14.37 -9.65
C TYR A 893 -5.05 -13.01 -9.05
N TYR A 894 -6.00 -12.23 -8.52
CA TYR A 894 -5.78 -10.86 -8.04
C TYR A 894 -5.06 -10.78 -6.68
N SER A 895 -4.03 -11.60 -6.47
CA SER A 895 -3.18 -11.50 -5.29
C SER A 895 -1.98 -10.59 -5.55
N ASN A 896 -1.86 -9.55 -4.73
CA ASN A 896 -0.66 -8.72 -4.64
C ASN A 896 0.17 -9.06 -3.39
N ALA A 897 -0.07 -10.23 -2.78
CA ALA A 897 0.67 -10.70 -1.63
C ALA A 897 2.15 -10.86 -1.96
N TYR A 898 3.02 -10.72 -0.96
CA TYR A 898 4.45 -10.93 -1.11
C TYR A 898 4.78 -12.38 -1.50
N ALA A 899 3.99 -13.36 -1.05
CA ALA A 899 4.09 -14.77 -1.43
C ALA A 899 3.73 -15.08 -2.90
N ASN A 900 3.12 -14.14 -3.63
CA ASN A 900 2.84 -14.27 -5.06
C ASN A 900 3.80 -13.40 -5.89
N LYS A 901 4.99 -13.09 -5.35
CA LYS A 901 5.99 -12.24 -6.00
C LYS A 901 7.37 -12.89 -5.95
N VAL A 902 8.06 -12.78 -7.06
CA VAL A 902 9.49 -13.08 -7.19
C VAL A 902 10.15 -11.97 -7.98
N ILE A 903 11.46 -11.84 -7.87
CA ILE A 903 12.26 -11.00 -8.75
C ILE A 903 12.84 -11.87 -9.88
N THR A 904 12.72 -11.40 -11.11
CA THR A 904 13.24 -12.10 -12.29
C THR A 904 13.63 -11.09 -13.36
N TRP A 905 14.32 -11.57 -14.39
CA TRP A 905 14.64 -10.80 -15.58
C TRP A 905 13.36 -10.30 -16.25
N ARG A 906 13.38 -9.05 -16.72
CA ARG A 906 12.23 -8.40 -17.34
C ARG A 906 11.72 -9.16 -18.56
N GLU A 907 12.63 -9.72 -19.34
CA GLU A 907 12.33 -10.48 -20.55
C GLU A 907 11.66 -11.81 -20.20
N VAL A 908 12.11 -12.50 -19.14
CA VAL A 908 11.45 -13.71 -18.62
C VAL A 908 10.02 -13.41 -18.20
N ASN A 909 9.80 -12.30 -17.48
CA ASN A 909 8.45 -11.88 -17.08
C ASN A 909 7.55 -11.57 -18.30
N GLN A 910 8.10 -10.89 -19.32
CA GLN A 910 7.35 -10.60 -20.55
C GLN A 910 6.97 -11.86 -21.32
N GLU A 911 7.89 -12.82 -21.43
CA GLU A 911 7.67 -14.07 -22.15
C GLU A 911 6.68 -14.99 -21.42
N LYS A 912 6.73 -15.01 -20.09
CA LYS A 912 5.73 -15.69 -19.26
C LYS A 912 4.32 -15.16 -19.50
N GLY A 913 4.17 -13.84 -19.63
CA GLY A 913 2.89 -13.19 -19.94
C GLY A 913 1.78 -13.57 -18.95
N ASN A 914 0.67 -14.11 -19.46
CA ASN A 914 -0.51 -14.49 -18.65
C ASN A 914 -0.52 -15.98 -18.20
N LYS A 915 0.62 -16.67 -18.27
CA LYS A 915 0.77 -18.05 -17.77
C LYS A 915 1.18 -18.07 -16.29
N THR A 916 0.81 -19.12 -15.54
CA THR A 916 1.40 -19.36 -14.20
C THR A 916 2.88 -19.74 -14.35
N ALA A 917 3.65 -19.65 -13.26
CA ALA A 917 5.05 -20.07 -13.28
C ALA A 917 5.21 -21.53 -13.75
N TYR A 918 4.37 -22.42 -13.21
CA TYR A 918 4.34 -23.83 -13.59
C TYR A 918 3.99 -24.03 -15.06
N GLU A 919 2.92 -23.40 -15.56
CA GLU A 919 2.51 -23.46 -16.97
C GLU A 919 3.59 -22.92 -17.91
N PHE A 920 4.29 -21.85 -17.52
CA PHE A 920 5.35 -21.26 -18.32
C PHE A 920 6.50 -22.25 -18.51
N ILE A 921 7.04 -22.78 -17.42
CA ILE A 921 8.12 -23.78 -17.43
C ILE A 921 7.69 -25.04 -18.18
N VAL A 922 6.48 -25.54 -17.92
CA VAL A 922 5.92 -26.71 -18.60
C VAL A 922 5.71 -26.46 -20.11
N SER A 923 5.33 -25.25 -20.52
CA SER A 923 5.14 -24.94 -21.95
C SER A 923 6.43 -24.90 -22.76
N LYS A 924 7.60 -24.96 -22.10
CA LYS A 924 8.93 -24.90 -22.71
C LYS A 924 9.65 -26.26 -22.63
N ARG A 925 8.87 -27.35 -22.64
CA ARG A 925 9.18 -28.68 -22.10
C ARG A 925 10.34 -29.46 -22.71
N ASN A 926 10.86 -29.12 -23.90
CA ASN A 926 12.24 -29.45 -24.31
C ASN A 926 12.58 -28.97 -25.74
N PRO A 927 13.85 -28.58 -26.00
CA PRO A 927 14.86 -28.31 -24.98
C PRO A 927 14.44 -27.09 -24.15
N ALA A 928 15.05 -26.94 -22.96
CA ALA A 928 14.76 -25.83 -22.05
C ALA A 928 14.81 -24.52 -22.85
N GLY A 929 13.64 -23.93 -23.09
CA GLY A 929 13.55 -22.75 -23.93
C GLY A 929 14.51 -21.69 -23.44
N THR A 930 15.16 -20.98 -24.35
CA THR A 930 16.04 -19.88 -24.01
C THR A 930 15.24 -18.59 -23.94
N VAL A 931 15.65 -17.68 -23.05
CA VAL A 931 15.13 -16.32 -22.99
C VAL A 931 16.29 -15.37 -23.25
N LYS A 932 16.09 -14.43 -24.18
CA LYS A 932 17.05 -13.38 -24.45
C LYS A 932 16.93 -12.29 -23.38
N VAL A 933 17.94 -12.16 -22.53
CA VAL A 933 18.06 -11.11 -21.51
C VAL A 933 19.16 -10.15 -21.95
N GLY A 934 18.78 -8.96 -22.44
CA GLY A 934 19.71 -8.07 -23.14
C GLY A 934 20.33 -8.72 -24.39
N LYS A 935 21.67 -8.81 -24.42
CA LYS A 935 22.42 -9.50 -25.49
C LYS A 935 22.65 -11.00 -25.22
N LYS A 936 22.35 -11.49 -24.01
CA LYS A 936 22.64 -12.87 -23.58
C LYS A 936 21.43 -13.77 -23.76
N GLU A 937 21.68 -14.99 -24.20
CA GLU A 937 20.68 -16.04 -24.28
C GLU A 937 20.83 -16.96 -23.06
N ILE A 938 19.79 -17.00 -22.22
CA ILE A 938 19.82 -17.70 -20.93
C ILE A 938 18.83 -18.86 -20.97
N SER A 939 19.29 -20.07 -20.65
CA SER A 939 18.45 -21.26 -20.55
C SER A 939 17.50 -21.16 -19.35
N LEU A 940 16.24 -21.52 -19.56
CA LEU A 940 15.30 -21.77 -18.47
C LEU A 940 15.69 -23.03 -17.70
N VAL A 941 15.27 -23.13 -16.44
CA VAL A 941 15.36 -24.38 -15.68
C VAL A 941 14.44 -25.40 -16.36
N SER A 942 14.97 -26.60 -16.62
CA SER A 942 14.22 -27.67 -17.25
C SER A 942 13.01 -28.07 -16.39
N ALA A 943 11.93 -28.52 -17.06
CA ALA A 943 10.72 -28.92 -16.34
C ALA A 943 10.94 -30.09 -15.37
N SER A 944 11.92 -30.96 -15.63
CA SER A 944 12.31 -32.07 -14.75
C SER A 944 13.06 -31.61 -13.50
N GLN A 945 13.82 -30.51 -13.58
CA GLN A 945 14.60 -29.97 -12.45
C GLN A 945 13.86 -28.87 -11.67
N TRP A 946 12.79 -28.30 -12.25
CA TRP A 946 12.03 -27.18 -11.69
C TRP A 946 11.59 -27.39 -10.24
N GLU A 947 11.04 -28.56 -9.95
CA GLU A 947 10.44 -28.83 -8.64
C GLU A 947 11.49 -28.84 -7.52
N ASN A 948 12.63 -29.48 -7.76
CA ASN A 948 13.74 -29.52 -6.81
C ASN A 948 14.38 -28.14 -6.65
N HIS A 949 14.61 -27.44 -7.77
CA HIS A 949 15.15 -26.08 -7.75
C HIS A 949 14.32 -25.11 -6.88
N VAL A 950 12.99 -25.13 -7.04
CA VAL A 950 12.09 -24.29 -6.25
C VAL A 950 12.04 -24.72 -4.77
N LYS A 951 12.12 -26.02 -4.48
CA LYS A 951 12.16 -26.53 -3.10
C LYS A 951 13.46 -26.12 -2.39
N GLU A 952 14.59 -26.13 -3.08
CA GLU A 952 15.89 -25.69 -2.55
C GLU A 952 15.93 -24.17 -2.34
N MET A 953 15.47 -23.39 -3.33
CA MET A 953 15.42 -21.94 -3.22
C MET A 953 14.44 -21.48 -2.14
N PHE A 954 13.33 -22.19 -1.96
CA PHE A 954 12.28 -21.84 -1.01
C PHE A 954 11.87 -23.03 -0.13
N PRO A 955 12.65 -23.43 0.89
CA PRO A 955 12.41 -24.65 1.67
C PRO A 955 11.02 -24.71 2.32
N LYS A 956 10.63 -23.62 3.00
CA LYS A 956 9.32 -23.47 3.67
C LYS A 956 8.76 -22.06 3.45
N SER A 957 8.08 -21.82 2.32
CA SER A 957 7.44 -20.53 2.05
C SER A 957 6.15 -20.65 1.22
N GLY A 958 5.27 -19.65 1.34
CA GLY A 958 4.09 -19.55 0.48
C GLY A 958 4.44 -19.34 -1.01
N LYS A 959 5.66 -18.87 -1.32
CA LYS A 959 6.13 -18.74 -2.71
C LYS A 959 6.38 -20.09 -3.35
N ARG A 960 7.00 -21.03 -2.61
CA ARG A 960 7.17 -22.43 -3.05
C ARG A 960 5.85 -23.01 -3.50
N ASN A 961 4.82 -22.90 -2.65
CA ASN A 961 3.49 -23.43 -2.93
C ASN A 961 2.85 -22.80 -4.17
N ASN A 962 3.08 -21.50 -4.41
CA ASN A 962 2.56 -20.82 -5.60
C ASN A 962 3.36 -21.12 -6.88
N LEU A 963 4.69 -21.29 -6.79
CA LEU A 963 5.57 -21.61 -7.93
C LEU A 963 5.35 -23.03 -8.46
N LEU A 964 5.06 -23.98 -7.55
CA LEU A 964 4.80 -25.38 -7.88
C LEU A 964 3.32 -25.68 -8.14
N ARG A 965 2.45 -24.65 -8.07
CA ARG A 965 1.00 -24.85 -8.19
C ARG A 965 0.63 -25.17 -9.63
N LYS A 966 0.02 -26.35 -9.82
CA LYS A 966 -0.52 -26.80 -11.11
C LYS A 966 -1.83 -26.06 -11.47
N GLU A 967 -2.60 -25.71 -10.45
CA GLU A 967 -3.92 -25.07 -10.59
C GLU A 967 -3.95 -23.70 -9.90
N ILE A 968 -4.81 -22.82 -10.40
CA ILE A 968 -5.03 -21.51 -9.80
C ILE A 968 -5.77 -21.69 -8.46
N PRO A 969 -5.34 -21.02 -7.38
CA PRO A 969 -6.02 -21.07 -6.10
C PRO A 969 -7.47 -20.60 -6.20
N GLU A 970 -8.39 -21.36 -5.61
CA GLU A 970 -9.81 -20.96 -5.44
C GLU A 970 -10.05 -20.17 -4.15
N ASP A 971 -8.99 -19.96 -3.36
CA ASP A 971 -9.04 -19.28 -2.08
C ASP A 971 -9.52 -17.83 -2.25
N PRO A 972 -10.31 -17.31 -1.31
CA PRO A 972 -10.76 -15.93 -1.36
C PRO A 972 -9.55 -14.99 -1.36
N ILE A 973 -9.43 -14.21 -2.43
CA ILE A 973 -8.35 -13.23 -2.62
C ILE A 973 -8.32 -12.28 -1.41
N GLU A 974 -7.14 -11.82 -0.96
CA GLU A 974 -6.98 -10.91 0.19
C GLU A 974 -7.94 -9.69 0.15
N ARG A 975 -8.25 -9.23 -1.06
CA ARG A 975 -9.26 -8.20 -1.32
C ARG A 975 -10.66 -8.64 -0.87
N THR A 976 -11.10 -9.82 -1.29
CA THR A 976 -12.38 -10.43 -0.91
C THR A 976 -12.48 -10.53 0.60
N LEU A 977 -11.43 -10.98 1.28
CA LEU A 977 -11.40 -11.03 2.75
C LEU A 977 -11.58 -9.64 3.38
N LYS A 978 -10.86 -8.63 2.89
CA LYS A 978 -11.02 -7.23 3.36
C LYS A 978 -12.40 -6.65 3.06
N GLU A 979 -12.99 -6.97 1.91
CA GLU A 979 -14.35 -6.57 1.55
C GLU A 979 -15.37 -7.24 2.47
N THR A 980 -15.25 -8.55 2.71
CA THR A 980 -16.10 -9.30 3.63
C THR A 980 -15.98 -8.75 5.06
N GLN A 981 -14.77 -8.49 5.56
CA GLN A 981 -14.56 -7.84 6.86
C GLN A 981 -15.26 -6.48 6.96
N TYR A 982 -15.23 -5.67 5.89
CA TYR A 982 -15.88 -4.36 5.90
C TYR A 982 -17.42 -4.48 5.84
N ILE A 983 -17.95 -5.38 5.00
CA ILE A 983 -19.38 -5.71 4.93
C ILE A 983 -19.87 -6.11 6.32
N ASN A 984 -19.16 -7.04 6.93
CA ASN A 984 -19.43 -7.59 8.25
C ASN A 984 -19.48 -6.54 9.36
N LYS A 985 -18.48 -5.65 9.41
CA LYS A 985 -18.45 -4.56 10.40
C LYS A 985 -19.68 -3.66 10.24
N LYS A 986 -20.03 -3.31 8.99
CA LYS A 986 -21.15 -2.42 8.70
C LYS A 986 -22.50 -3.10 8.91
N LEU A 987 -22.61 -4.38 8.60
CA LEU A 987 -23.81 -5.16 8.88
C LEU A 987 -24.03 -5.34 10.37
N LYS A 988 -22.99 -5.65 11.16
CA LYS A 988 -23.15 -5.72 12.62
C LYS A 988 -23.73 -4.43 13.20
N GLU A 989 -23.23 -3.29 12.73
CA GLU A 989 -23.75 -1.97 13.11
C GLU A 989 -25.23 -1.81 12.72
N LYS A 990 -25.58 -2.13 11.47
CA LYS A 990 -26.96 -1.99 10.96
C LYS A 990 -27.96 -2.96 11.58
N LEU A 991 -27.58 -4.22 11.74
CA LEU A 991 -28.40 -5.23 12.40
C LEU A 991 -28.64 -4.88 13.87
N GLY A 992 -27.66 -4.24 14.53
CA GLY A 992 -27.81 -3.72 15.88
C GLY A 992 -28.87 -2.61 16.00
N GLU A 993 -29.14 -1.86 14.92
CA GLU A 993 -30.26 -0.90 14.88
C GLU A 993 -31.63 -1.61 14.92
N LEU A 994 -31.72 -2.87 14.48
CA LEU A 994 -32.97 -3.64 14.39
C LEU A 994 -33.30 -4.45 15.65
N VAL A 995 -32.30 -5.10 16.25
CA VAL A 995 -32.52 -6.03 17.38
C VAL A 995 -31.81 -5.61 18.67
N GLY A 996 -30.98 -4.56 18.62
CA GLY A 996 -30.09 -4.18 19.71
C GLY A 996 -28.66 -4.71 19.50
N PRO A 997 -27.61 -3.95 19.87
CA PRO A 997 -26.21 -4.30 19.60
C PRO A 997 -25.72 -5.55 20.37
N ASP A 998 -26.36 -5.86 21.49
CA ASP A 998 -26.14 -7.02 22.36
C ASP A 998 -26.78 -8.31 21.83
N LYS A 999 -27.76 -8.21 20.92
CA LYS A 999 -28.44 -9.35 20.29
C LYS A 999 -27.92 -9.71 18.90
N VAL A 1000 -26.79 -9.12 18.49
CA VAL A 1000 -26.10 -9.44 17.23
C VAL A 1000 -24.85 -10.27 17.51
N TRP A 1001 -25.00 -11.58 17.32
CA TRP A 1001 -23.95 -12.57 17.53
C TRP A 1001 -23.12 -12.80 16.29
N VAL A 1002 -21.85 -13.16 16.51
CA VAL A 1002 -20.82 -13.23 15.48
C VAL A 1002 -20.09 -14.56 15.61
N THR A 1003 -20.08 -15.36 14.55
CA THR A 1003 -19.31 -16.61 14.46
C THR A 1003 -18.21 -16.52 13.40
N SER A 1004 -17.35 -17.53 13.29
CA SER A 1004 -16.35 -17.67 12.23
C SER A 1004 -16.56 -18.92 11.39
N GLY A 1005 -16.07 -18.90 10.15
CA GLY A 1005 -16.12 -20.05 9.25
C GLY A 1005 -15.51 -21.32 9.88
N ALA A 1006 -14.37 -21.19 10.55
CA ALA A 1006 -13.72 -22.31 11.25
C ALA A 1006 -14.61 -22.94 12.33
N ILE A 1007 -15.36 -22.13 13.11
CA ILE A 1007 -16.32 -22.64 14.10
C ILE A 1007 -17.45 -23.38 13.40
N THR A 1008 -18.01 -22.78 12.34
CA THR A 1008 -19.12 -23.41 11.59
C THR A 1008 -18.67 -24.68 10.87
N ASP A 1009 -17.42 -24.78 10.44
CA ASP A 1009 -16.86 -25.99 9.82
C ASP A 1009 -16.72 -27.13 10.84
N ILE A 1010 -16.20 -26.83 12.04
CA ILE A 1010 -16.15 -27.78 13.15
C ILE A 1010 -17.57 -28.26 13.51
N LEU A 1011 -18.53 -27.34 13.65
CA LEU A 1011 -19.91 -27.71 13.96
C LEU A 1011 -20.58 -28.49 12.82
N ARG A 1012 -20.31 -28.15 11.56
CA ARG A 1012 -20.85 -28.89 10.38
C ARG A 1012 -20.40 -30.34 10.39
N GLU A 1013 -19.14 -30.58 10.71
CA GLU A 1013 -18.57 -31.92 10.81
C GLU A 1013 -19.16 -32.68 12.01
N ASN A 1014 -19.19 -32.06 13.18
CA ASN A 1014 -19.70 -32.69 14.40
C ASN A 1014 -21.21 -32.96 14.36
N TRP A 1015 -21.98 -32.15 13.63
CA TRP A 1015 -23.41 -32.37 13.38
C TRP A 1015 -23.68 -33.23 12.14
N LYS A 1016 -22.66 -33.88 11.56
CA LYS A 1016 -22.77 -34.80 10.41
C LYS A 1016 -23.41 -34.20 9.15
N LEU A 1017 -23.45 -32.88 9.03
CA LEU A 1017 -24.07 -32.18 7.90
C LEU A 1017 -23.20 -32.20 6.64
N ASN A 1018 -21.91 -32.48 6.76
CA ASN A 1018 -21.02 -32.73 5.61
C ASN A 1018 -21.50 -33.94 4.79
N ASP A 1019 -21.98 -34.99 5.46
CA ASP A 1019 -22.41 -36.22 4.81
C ASP A 1019 -23.75 -36.01 4.10
N VAL A 1020 -24.69 -35.30 4.76
CA VAL A 1020 -25.95 -34.85 4.15
C VAL A 1020 -25.69 -34.04 2.87
N TRP A 1021 -24.73 -33.12 2.92
CA TRP A 1021 -24.39 -32.30 1.76
C TRP A 1021 -23.81 -33.12 0.62
N LYS A 1022 -22.89 -34.06 0.91
CA LYS A 1022 -22.28 -34.95 -0.09
C LYS A 1022 -23.33 -35.81 -0.80
N GLU A 1023 -24.27 -36.37 -0.04
CA GLU A 1023 -25.38 -37.17 -0.58
C GLU A 1023 -26.25 -36.34 -1.55
N LEU A 1024 -26.57 -35.09 -1.19
CA LEU A 1024 -27.42 -34.22 -2.03
C LEU A 1024 -26.78 -33.77 -3.35
N VAL A 1025 -25.45 -33.81 -3.47
CA VAL A 1025 -24.72 -33.31 -4.65
C VAL A 1025 -24.04 -34.42 -5.46
N GLU A 1026 -24.11 -35.67 -5.00
CA GLU A 1026 -23.44 -36.82 -5.62
C GLU A 1026 -23.79 -36.95 -7.12
N GLU A 1027 -25.07 -36.98 -7.48
CA GLU A 1027 -25.50 -37.10 -8.87
C GLU A 1027 -24.99 -35.95 -9.77
N ARG A 1028 -24.99 -34.72 -9.23
CA ARG A 1028 -24.56 -33.52 -9.96
C ARG A 1028 -23.06 -33.52 -10.21
N PHE A 1029 -22.28 -34.00 -9.25
CA PHE A 1029 -20.83 -34.14 -9.36
C PHE A 1029 -20.45 -35.16 -10.44
N VAL A 1030 -21.13 -36.32 -10.49
CA VAL A 1030 -20.92 -37.35 -11.52
C VAL A 1030 -21.20 -36.80 -12.93
N LYS A 1031 -22.28 -36.04 -13.11
CA LYS A 1031 -22.62 -35.40 -14.40
C LYS A 1031 -21.60 -34.34 -14.83
N PHE A 1032 -20.99 -33.60 -13.90
CA PHE A 1032 -20.07 -32.50 -14.21
C PHE A 1032 -18.70 -32.98 -14.73
N ASN A 1033 -18.31 -34.22 -14.41
CA ASN A 1033 -17.01 -34.80 -14.79
C ASN A 1033 -17.07 -35.69 -16.05
N ASN A 1034 -18.02 -35.43 -16.97
CA ASN A 1034 -18.08 -36.04 -18.31
C ASN A 1034 -17.94 -37.59 -18.36
N GLY A 1035 -18.53 -38.31 -17.40
CA GLY A 1035 -18.67 -39.78 -17.50
C GLY A 1035 -17.39 -40.59 -17.29
N GLU A 1036 -16.33 -40.04 -16.68
CA GLU A 1036 -15.21 -40.86 -16.19
C GLU A 1036 -15.69 -41.82 -15.09
N THR A 1037 -15.30 -43.10 -15.16
CA THR A 1037 -15.73 -44.14 -14.21
C THR A 1037 -15.27 -43.85 -12.77
N LYS A 1038 -16.08 -44.25 -11.78
CA LYS A 1038 -15.85 -44.05 -10.33
C LYS A 1038 -14.42 -44.45 -9.88
N ASP A 1039 -13.84 -45.46 -10.53
CA ASP A 1039 -12.52 -46.02 -10.20
C ASP A 1039 -11.34 -45.14 -10.61
N ARG A 1040 -11.48 -44.26 -11.62
CA ARG A 1040 -10.39 -43.38 -12.08
C ARG A 1040 -10.22 -42.12 -11.22
N LEU A 1041 -11.24 -41.75 -10.43
CA LEU A 1041 -11.28 -40.50 -9.69
C LEU A 1041 -10.93 -40.65 -8.19
N ASN A 1042 -10.63 -41.87 -7.69
CA ASN A 1042 -10.35 -42.16 -6.26
C ASN A 1042 -11.36 -41.48 -5.30
N LEU A 1043 -12.65 -41.46 -5.68
CA LEU A 1043 -13.68 -40.69 -4.97
C LEU A 1043 -14.19 -41.38 -3.70
N LYS A 1044 -14.09 -42.70 -3.63
CA LYS A 1044 -14.48 -43.52 -2.48
C LYS A 1044 -13.27 -44.35 -2.09
N TYR A 1045 -12.81 -44.19 -0.86
CA TYR A 1045 -11.80 -45.06 -0.28
C TYR A 1045 -12.34 -45.66 1.00
N ILE A 1046 -12.08 -46.95 1.18
CA ILE A 1046 -12.49 -47.68 2.37
C ILE A 1046 -11.46 -47.40 3.45
N THR A 1047 -11.92 -46.87 4.60
CA THR A 1047 -11.10 -46.77 5.80
C THR A 1047 -11.63 -47.72 6.85
N ARG A 1048 -10.76 -48.51 7.46
CA ARG A 1048 -11.12 -49.29 8.64
C ARG A 1048 -11.30 -48.36 9.83
N HIS A 1049 -12.54 -48.25 10.30
CA HIS A 1049 -12.90 -47.49 11.49
C HIS A 1049 -13.17 -48.46 12.63
N PHE A 1050 -12.54 -48.25 13.79
CA PHE A 1050 -12.83 -49.05 14.97
C PHE A 1050 -14.16 -48.60 15.59
N ASN A 1051 -15.18 -49.47 15.52
CA ASN A 1051 -16.49 -49.19 16.07
C ASN A 1051 -16.51 -49.58 17.56
N ASN A 1052 -16.49 -48.57 18.45
CA ASN A 1052 -16.48 -48.76 19.90
C ASN A 1052 -17.72 -49.47 20.47
N LYS A 1053 -18.80 -49.64 19.69
CA LYS A 1053 -20.00 -50.37 20.14
C LYS A 1053 -19.94 -51.85 19.79
N THR A 1054 -19.38 -52.19 18.63
CA THR A 1054 -19.26 -53.57 18.14
C THR A 1054 -17.88 -54.16 18.45
N ASN A 1055 -16.94 -53.34 18.91
CA ASN A 1055 -15.55 -53.68 19.21
C ASN A 1055 -14.81 -54.30 18.02
N GLN A 1056 -15.24 -53.96 16.80
CA GLN A 1056 -14.71 -54.47 15.54
C GLN A 1056 -14.28 -53.32 14.63
N TYR A 1057 -13.32 -53.61 13.75
CA TYR A 1057 -12.99 -52.73 12.65
C TYR A 1057 -14.03 -52.92 11.55
N GLU A 1058 -14.74 -51.85 11.23
CA GLU A 1058 -15.72 -51.81 10.15
C GLU A 1058 -15.16 -51.01 8.99
N ASP A 1059 -15.39 -51.49 7.78
CA ASP A 1059 -15.03 -50.81 6.55
C ASP A 1059 -16.02 -49.65 6.33
N VAL A 1060 -15.53 -48.42 6.49
CA VAL A 1060 -16.31 -47.21 6.28
C VAL A 1060 -15.90 -46.57 4.97
N GLU A 1061 -16.86 -46.47 4.06
CA GLU A 1061 -16.69 -45.81 2.77
C GLU A 1061 -16.59 -44.28 2.96
N LYS A 1062 -15.43 -43.69 2.63
CA LYS A 1062 -15.21 -42.25 2.70
C LYS A 1062 -15.14 -41.62 1.33
N PHE A 1063 -15.90 -40.55 1.14
CA PHE A 1063 -15.85 -39.73 -0.06
C PHE A 1063 -14.70 -38.69 0.00
N ALA A 1064 -13.75 -38.76 -0.93
CA ALA A 1064 -12.67 -37.80 -1.13
C ALA A 1064 -12.95 -36.86 -2.33
N GLY A 1065 -12.45 -35.62 -2.28
CA GLY A 1065 -12.38 -34.72 -3.46
C GLY A 1065 -13.64 -33.91 -3.81
N MET A 1066 -14.77 -34.08 -3.14
CA MET A 1066 -16.01 -33.34 -3.45
C MET A 1066 -16.05 -31.96 -2.76
N SER A 1067 -15.89 -30.88 -3.53
CA SER A 1067 -15.99 -29.50 -3.02
C SER A 1067 -17.46 -29.11 -2.78
N LYS A 1068 -17.77 -28.55 -1.60
CA LYS A 1068 -19.13 -28.05 -1.31
C LYS A 1068 -19.61 -26.92 -2.23
N ARG A 1069 -18.71 -26.32 -3.02
CA ARG A 1069 -18.98 -25.14 -3.84
C ARG A 1069 -19.62 -25.43 -5.20
N ILE A 1070 -19.80 -26.71 -5.55
CA ILE A 1070 -20.42 -27.13 -6.81
C ILE A 1070 -21.92 -26.83 -6.89
N ASP A 1071 -22.56 -26.48 -5.76
CA ASP A 1071 -23.99 -26.20 -5.67
C ASP A 1071 -24.26 -25.09 -4.64
N HIS A 1072 -25.05 -24.08 -5.00
CA HIS A 1072 -25.32 -22.89 -4.15
C HIS A 1072 -26.08 -23.18 -2.87
N ARG A 1073 -26.77 -24.32 -2.75
CA ARG A 1073 -27.54 -24.66 -1.54
C ARG A 1073 -26.65 -24.79 -0.28
N HIS A 1074 -25.33 -24.95 -0.44
CA HIS A 1074 -24.39 -24.90 0.69
C HIS A 1074 -24.41 -23.54 1.42
N HIS A 1075 -24.90 -22.47 0.77
CA HIS A 1075 -25.14 -21.18 1.41
C HIS A 1075 -26.27 -21.22 2.42
N ALA A 1076 -27.36 -21.91 2.12
CA ALA A 1076 -28.44 -22.17 3.07
C ALA A 1076 -27.97 -23.08 4.20
N LEU A 1077 -27.24 -24.16 3.89
CA LEU A 1077 -26.68 -25.07 4.90
C LEU A 1077 -25.84 -24.31 5.93
N ASP A 1078 -24.94 -23.44 5.46
CA ASP A 1078 -24.10 -22.65 6.35
C ASP A 1078 -24.91 -21.60 7.13
N ALA A 1079 -25.98 -21.04 6.57
CA ALA A 1079 -26.91 -20.16 7.30
C ALA A 1079 -27.65 -20.88 8.44
N ILE A 1080 -28.09 -22.13 8.23
CA ILE A 1080 -28.70 -22.97 9.28
C ILE A 1080 -27.71 -23.21 10.42
N ILE A 1081 -26.46 -23.54 10.10
CA ILE A 1081 -25.42 -23.77 11.11
C ILE A 1081 -25.16 -22.49 11.91
N ILE A 1082 -25.10 -21.34 11.24
CA ILE A 1082 -24.92 -20.03 11.90
C ILE A 1082 -26.09 -19.75 12.85
N ALA A 1083 -27.33 -20.00 12.42
CA ALA A 1083 -28.52 -19.85 13.28
C ALA A 1083 -28.42 -20.74 14.53
N CYS A 1084 -27.97 -21.99 14.37
CA CYS A 1084 -27.83 -22.94 15.47
C CYS A 1084 -26.59 -22.70 16.37
N THR A 1085 -25.67 -21.81 15.98
CA THR A 1085 -24.43 -21.57 16.73
C THR A 1085 -24.64 -20.63 17.92
N LYS A 1086 -24.56 -21.15 19.15
CA LYS A 1086 -24.64 -20.39 20.41
C LYS A 1086 -23.33 -19.68 20.78
N GLN A 1087 -23.40 -18.65 21.61
CA GLN A 1087 -22.23 -17.98 22.18
C GLN A 1087 -21.34 -18.96 22.98
N ASN A 1088 -21.93 -19.94 23.65
CA ASN A 1088 -21.17 -20.98 24.37
C ASN A 1088 -20.38 -21.89 23.43
N HIS A 1089 -20.89 -22.23 22.24
CA HIS A 1089 -20.11 -22.94 21.20
C HIS A 1089 -18.85 -22.14 20.84
N ILE A 1090 -19.04 -20.84 20.60
CA ILE A 1090 -17.95 -19.93 20.20
C ILE A 1090 -16.90 -19.82 21.30
N GLN A 1091 -17.32 -19.60 22.55
CA GLN A 1091 -16.40 -19.50 23.68
C GLN A 1091 -15.65 -20.82 23.90
N TYR A 1092 -16.36 -21.94 23.90
CA TYR A 1092 -15.77 -23.26 24.12
C TYR A 1092 -14.71 -23.60 23.08
N ILE A 1093 -15.03 -23.50 21.79
CA ILE A 1093 -14.10 -23.80 20.70
C ILE A 1093 -12.89 -22.85 20.70
N ASN A 1094 -13.10 -21.56 20.96
CA ASN A 1094 -11.99 -20.61 21.06
C ASN A 1094 -11.08 -20.87 22.27
N ASN A 1095 -11.64 -21.34 23.39
CA ASN A 1095 -10.87 -21.67 24.57
C ASN A 1095 -10.11 -22.99 24.36
N LEU A 1096 -10.73 -24.00 23.73
CA LEU A 1096 -10.04 -25.23 23.31
C LEU A 1096 -8.85 -24.93 22.40
N ASN A 1097 -9.03 -24.06 21.39
CA ASN A 1097 -7.95 -23.67 20.49
C ASN A 1097 -6.85 -22.82 21.17
N ALA A 1098 -7.21 -22.07 22.22
CA ALA A 1098 -6.27 -21.20 22.91
C ALA A 1098 -5.40 -21.93 23.96
N ILE A 1099 -5.80 -23.13 24.39
CA ILE A 1099 -5.10 -23.96 25.38
C ILE A 1099 -4.06 -24.83 24.63
N ASN A 1100 -2.81 -24.77 25.06
CA ASN A 1100 -1.74 -25.64 24.54
C ASN A 1100 -1.93 -27.05 25.09
N SER A 1101 -1.68 -28.10 24.30
CA SER A 1101 -1.80 -29.50 24.77
C SER A 1101 -0.91 -29.81 25.98
N ALA A 1102 0.19 -29.07 26.16
CA ALA A 1102 1.11 -29.19 27.30
C ALA A 1102 0.63 -28.52 28.61
N ASP A 1103 -0.36 -27.61 28.57
CA ASP A 1103 -0.83 -26.84 29.74
C ASP A 1103 -2.12 -27.41 30.36
N ILE A 1104 -2.65 -28.51 29.82
CA ILE A 1104 -3.90 -29.14 30.31
C ILE A 1104 -3.71 -29.71 31.72
N GLU A 1105 -2.48 -30.01 32.13
CA GLU A 1105 -2.20 -30.72 33.37
C GLU A 1105 -1.95 -29.81 34.59
N ASN A 1106 -1.58 -28.53 34.41
CA ASN A 1106 -1.00 -27.72 35.51
C ASN A 1106 -1.82 -26.49 35.98
N ASP A 1107 -3.08 -26.30 35.59
CA ASP A 1107 -3.85 -25.12 36.02
C ASP A 1107 -5.34 -25.44 36.30
N ASP A 1108 -5.64 -25.82 37.54
CA ASP A 1108 -6.99 -26.14 38.02
C ASP A 1108 -7.96 -24.96 37.91
N SER A 1109 -7.47 -23.72 37.94
CA SER A 1109 -8.28 -22.51 37.78
C SER A 1109 -8.92 -22.40 36.38
N LYS A 1110 -8.24 -22.90 35.34
CA LYS A 1110 -8.76 -22.93 33.97
C LYS A 1110 -9.78 -24.05 33.79
N LYS A 1111 -9.57 -25.23 34.39
CA LYS A 1111 -10.52 -26.37 34.31
C LYS A 1111 -11.89 -26.00 34.91
N ALA A 1112 -11.91 -25.32 36.05
CA ALA A 1112 -13.16 -24.88 36.70
C ALA A 1112 -13.95 -23.88 35.83
N LYS A 1113 -13.26 -22.94 35.17
CA LYS A 1113 -13.86 -21.89 34.35
C LYS A 1113 -14.56 -22.38 33.07
N TYR A 1114 -14.26 -23.58 32.59
CA TYR A 1114 -14.85 -24.11 31.35
C TYR A 1114 -15.79 -25.30 31.55
N LYS A 1115 -15.86 -25.83 32.78
CA LYS A 1115 -16.69 -27.00 33.11
C LYS A 1115 -18.17 -26.77 32.77
N HIS A 1116 -18.70 -25.61 33.16
CA HIS A 1116 -20.09 -25.21 32.89
C HIS A 1116 -20.40 -24.97 31.40
N ILE A 1117 -19.45 -24.38 30.66
CA ILE A 1117 -19.59 -24.17 29.21
C ILE A 1117 -19.57 -25.51 28.48
N LYS A 1118 -18.67 -26.43 28.87
CA LYS A 1118 -18.57 -27.77 28.29
C LYS A 1118 -19.84 -28.58 28.49
N THR A 1119 -20.42 -28.56 29.70
CA THR A 1119 -21.67 -29.29 30.00
C THR A 1119 -22.87 -28.77 29.19
N ASP A 1120 -22.87 -27.48 28.81
CA ASP A 1120 -23.91 -26.91 27.95
C ASP A 1120 -23.81 -27.45 26.52
N VAL A 1121 -22.61 -27.50 25.95
CA VAL A 1121 -22.39 -27.72 24.51
C VAL A 1121 -21.99 -29.14 24.09
N CYS A 1122 -21.46 -29.96 25.00
CA CYS A 1122 -20.93 -31.29 24.70
C CYS A 1122 -21.71 -32.40 25.42
N LEU A 1123 -21.65 -33.61 24.86
CA LEU A 1123 -22.23 -34.82 25.44
C LEU A 1123 -21.26 -35.47 26.44
N GLY A 1124 -21.69 -35.59 27.69
CA GLY A 1124 -20.93 -36.20 28.78
C GLY A 1124 -19.57 -35.52 29.01
N ASN A 1125 -18.53 -36.32 29.31
CA ASN A 1125 -17.18 -35.83 29.53
C ASN A 1125 -16.36 -35.64 28.24
N SER A 1126 -16.94 -35.82 27.06
CA SER A 1126 -16.22 -35.68 25.79
C SER A 1126 -15.94 -34.21 25.45
N SER A 1127 -14.75 -33.93 24.91
CA SER A 1127 -14.39 -32.62 24.31
C SER A 1127 -14.66 -32.56 22.81
N SER A 1128 -15.03 -33.68 22.18
CA SER A 1128 -15.21 -33.81 20.74
C SER A 1128 -16.64 -34.13 20.32
N LYS A 1129 -17.54 -34.50 21.23
CA LYS A 1129 -18.95 -34.80 20.91
C LYS A 1129 -19.85 -33.62 21.25
N PHE A 1130 -20.17 -32.78 20.28
CA PHE A 1130 -21.12 -31.67 20.45
C PHE A 1130 -22.56 -32.17 20.50
N LYS A 1131 -23.40 -31.53 21.30
CA LYS A 1131 -24.85 -31.76 21.28
C LYS A 1131 -25.42 -31.26 19.95
N PHE A 1132 -26.38 -32.01 19.40
CA PHE A 1132 -27.15 -31.55 18.26
C PHE A 1132 -28.07 -30.38 18.69
N PRO A 1133 -28.42 -29.46 17.77
CA PRO A 1133 -29.32 -28.34 18.09
C PRO A 1133 -30.68 -28.79 18.61
N TRP A 1134 -31.17 -29.93 18.10
CA TRP A 1134 -32.30 -30.69 18.62
C TRP A 1134 -32.07 -32.19 18.40
N ASP A 1135 -33.08 -33.03 18.63
CA ASP A 1135 -32.98 -34.49 18.51
C ASP A 1135 -32.28 -34.92 17.21
N GLU A 1136 -31.17 -35.65 17.33
CA GLU A 1136 -30.34 -36.14 16.21
C GLU A 1136 -31.19 -36.88 15.17
N ARG A 1137 -32.20 -37.65 15.63
CA ARG A 1137 -33.08 -38.43 14.76
C ARG A 1137 -33.99 -37.57 13.88
N LYS A 1138 -34.17 -36.29 14.23
CA LYS A 1138 -35.01 -35.32 13.51
C LYS A 1138 -34.18 -34.25 12.80
N PHE A 1139 -33.12 -33.77 13.44
CA PHE A 1139 -32.23 -32.72 12.93
C PHE A 1139 -31.68 -33.03 11.54
N ILE A 1140 -31.10 -34.22 11.36
CA ILE A 1140 -30.46 -34.60 10.09
C ILE A 1140 -31.51 -34.71 8.96
N PRO A 1141 -32.63 -35.45 9.13
CA PRO A 1141 -33.69 -35.51 8.11
C PRO A 1141 -34.31 -34.16 7.75
N GLU A 1142 -34.62 -33.32 8.75
CA GLU A 1142 -35.26 -32.02 8.53
C GLU A 1142 -34.35 -31.06 7.75
N VAL A 1143 -33.06 -31.00 8.11
CA VAL A 1143 -32.09 -30.17 7.37
C VAL A 1143 -31.93 -30.68 5.93
N LYS A 1144 -31.90 -32.01 5.73
CA LYS A 1144 -31.82 -32.61 4.39
C LYS A 1144 -33.03 -32.25 3.54
N GLU A 1145 -34.24 -32.34 4.09
CA GLU A 1145 -35.47 -32.00 3.39
C GLU A 1145 -35.58 -30.51 3.10
N ALA A 1146 -35.24 -29.67 4.07
CA ALA A 1146 -35.17 -28.22 3.88
C ALA A 1146 -34.23 -27.85 2.73
N LEU A 1147 -33.03 -28.45 2.67
CA LEU A 1147 -32.05 -28.21 1.60
C LEU A 1147 -32.52 -28.68 0.22
N LYS A 1148 -33.35 -29.73 0.12
CA LYS A 1148 -33.95 -30.12 -1.16
C LYS A 1148 -34.92 -29.07 -1.70
N ASN A 1149 -35.66 -28.42 -0.80
CA ASN A 1149 -36.70 -27.45 -1.14
C ASN A 1149 -36.20 -26.00 -1.22
N VAL A 1150 -34.90 -25.76 -1.03
CA VAL A 1150 -34.30 -24.42 -1.18
C VAL A 1150 -34.47 -23.89 -2.60
N LEU A 1151 -35.16 -22.77 -2.72
CA LEU A 1151 -35.16 -21.97 -3.95
C LEU A 1151 -33.84 -21.20 -4.04
N ILE A 1152 -33.16 -21.29 -5.18
CA ILE A 1152 -32.04 -20.40 -5.52
C ILE A 1152 -32.55 -19.39 -6.53
N SER A 1153 -32.53 -18.11 -6.18
CA SER A 1153 -32.86 -17.06 -7.14
C SER A 1153 -31.61 -16.32 -7.62
N HIS A 1154 -31.64 -15.68 -8.79
CA HIS A 1154 -30.50 -14.97 -9.39
C HIS A 1154 -30.85 -13.53 -9.80
N LYS A 1155 -30.18 -12.51 -9.23
CA LYS A 1155 -30.33 -11.10 -9.62
C LYS A 1155 -29.75 -10.88 -11.01
N ASN A 1156 -30.58 -10.40 -11.92
CA ASN A 1156 -30.14 -10.06 -13.27
C ASN A 1156 -29.11 -8.90 -13.23
N SER A 1157 -27.88 -9.17 -13.65
CA SER A 1157 -26.78 -8.21 -13.63
C SER A 1157 -26.65 -7.41 -14.94
N ASN A 1158 -27.38 -7.81 -15.99
CA ASN A 1158 -27.35 -7.20 -17.31
C ASN A 1158 -28.38 -6.07 -17.44
N VAL A 1159 -28.25 -5.05 -16.60
CA VAL A 1159 -28.94 -3.78 -16.89
C VAL A 1159 -28.20 -3.12 -18.03
N LEU A 1160 -28.50 -3.51 -19.27
CA LEU A 1160 -27.94 -2.94 -20.50
C LEU A 1160 -28.52 -1.55 -20.78
N ILE A 1161 -29.72 -1.29 -20.28
CA ILE A 1161 -30.46 -0.07 -20.52
C ILE A 1161 -31.01 0.43 -19.18
N SER A 1162 -30.77 1.71 -18.87
CA SER A 1162 -31.31 2.36 -17.68
C SER A 1162 -31.82 3.75 -18.03
N PRO A 1163 -32.88 4.28 -17.40
CA PRO A 1163 -33.29 5.67 -17.59
C PRO A 1163 -32.11 6.63 -17.38
N SER A 1164 -31.90 7.53 -18.34
CA SER A 1164 -30.82 8.51 -18.33
C SER A 1164 -31.04 9.54 -17.22
N LYS A 1165 -29.96 9.97 -16.55
CA LYS A 1165 -30.01 10.96 -15.45
C LYS A 1165 -29.32 12.28 -15.77
N HIS A 1166 -28.91 12.52 -17.02
CA HIS A 1166 -28.21 13.76 -17.39
C HIS A 1166 -28.45 14.21 -18.84
N ARG A 1167 -29.18 15.32 -19.01
CA ARG A 1167 -28.67 16.66 -19.35
C ARG A 1167 -29.84 17.64 -19.28
N ASN A 1168 -29.67 18.78 -18.59
CA ASN A 1168 -30.58 19.93 -18.59
C ASN A 1168 -30.56 20.61 -19.97
N ASN A 1169 -30.93 19.92 -21.04
CA ASN A 1169 -31.39 20.61 -22.24
C ASN A 1169 -32.86 20.90 -21.98
N LYS A 1170 -33.24 22.18 -21.91
CA LYS A 1170 -34.62 22.59 -21.60
C LYS A 1170 -35.65 21.97 -22.58
N ASP A 1171 -35.19 21.51 -23.75
CA ASP A 1171 -36.05 21.00 -24.83
C ASP A 1171 -36.11 19.46 -24.92
N ILE A 1172 -35.47 18.70 -24.02
CA ILE A 1172 -35.49 17.23 -24.07
C ILE A 1172 -36.20 16.66 -22.84
N ASN A 1173 -37.35 16.04 -23.09
CA ASN A 1173 -38.19 15.44 -22.06
C ASN A 1173 -37.44 14.29 -21.34
N SER A 1174 -36.99 14.55 -20.11
CA SER A 1174 -36.03 13.71 -19.38
C SER A 1174 -36.52 12.29 -19.04
N GLY A 1175 -37.83 12.04 -19.18
CA GLY A 1175 -38.46 10.73 -18.93
C GLY A 1175 -38.29 9.67 -20.03
N LYS A 1176 -37.85 10.02 -21.24
CA LYS A 1176 -37.83 9.08 -22.40
C LYS A 1176 -36.45 8.62 -22.87
N VAL A 1177 -35.35 9.08 -22.26
CA VAL A 1177 -34.00 8.75 -22.75
C VAL A 1177 -33.40 7.57 -21.99
N ALA A 1178 -33.08 6.49 -22.70
CA ALA A 1178 -32.44 5.31 -22.13
C ALA A 1178 -30.91 5.39 -22.30
N SER A 1179 -30.15 5.25 -21.22
CA SER A 1179 -28.69 5.13 -21.24
C SER A 1179 -28.28 3.67 -21.41
N VAL A 1180 -27.54 3.37 -22.47
CA VAL A 1180 -26.85 2.08 -22.61
C VAL A 1180 -25.72 1.96 -21.57
N ARG A 1181 -25.63 0.80 -20.93
CA ARG A 1181 -24.68 0.47 -19.86
C ARG A 1181 -23.90 -0.77 -20.26
N GLY A 1182 -22.58 -0.70 -20.19
CA GLY A 1182 -21.68 -1.81 -20.54
C GLY A 1182 -20.59 -1.39 -21.52
N GLU A 1183 -19.77 -2.36 -21.91
CA GLU A 1183 -18.86 -2.24 -23.06
C GLU A 1183 -19.68 -2.44 -24.35
N LEU A 1184 -19.58 -1.50 -25.30
CA LEU A 1184 -20.40 -1.53 -26.52
C LEU A 1184 -19.75 -2.35 -27.65
N HIS A 1185 -18.43 -2.50 -27.62
CA HIS A 1185 -17.63 -3.20 -28.61
C HIS A 1185 -16.27 -3.55 -27.98
N LEU A 1186 -15.57 -4.54 -28.55
CA LEU A 1186 -14.21 -4.86 -28.14
C LEU A 1186 -13.26 -3.67 -28.35
N GLN A 1187 -12.17 -3.62 -27.57
CA GLN A 1187 -11.18 -2.54 -27.67
C GLN A 1187 -10.42 -2.51 -28.99
N THR A 1188 -10.26 -3.67 -29.63
CA THR A 1188 -9.58 -3.79 -30.92
C THR A 1188 -10.46 -3.20 -32.02
N ASN A 1189 -9.94 -2.20 -32.73
CA ASN A 1189 -10.58 -1.68 -33.93
C ASN A 1189 -10.16 -2.54 -35.13
N TYR A 1190 -11.12 -3.28 -35.68
CA TYR A 1190 -10.90 -4.07 -36.90
C TYR A 1190 -11.17 -3.21 -38.12
N THR A 1191 -10.33 -3.32 -39.15
CA THR A 1191 -10.59 -2.68 -40.44
C THR A 1191 -11.66 -3.45 -41.19
N LYS A 1192 -12.63 -2.74 -41.77
CA LYS A 1192 -13.59 -3.33 -42.71
C LYS A 1192 -13.02 -3.19 -44.12
N LYS A 1193 -12.43 -4.26 -44.65
CA LYS A 1193 -12.15 -4.38 -46.08
C LYS A 1193 -13.29 -5.18 -46.71
N ASN A 1194 -13.87 -4.68 -47.80
CA ASN A 1194 -14.77 -5.48 -48.64
C ASN A 1194 -13.91 -6.53 -49.36
N ILE A 1195 -13.65 -7.66 -48.72
CA ILE A 1195 -13.00 -8.81 -49.35
C ILE A 1195 -14.12 -9.68 -49.91
N LEU A 1196 -14.36 -9.52 -51.22
CA LEU A 1196 -14.97 -10.48 -52.16
C LEU A 1196 -16.32 -11.12 -51.75
N LYS A 1197 -17.40 -10.68 -52.42
CA LYS A 1197 -18.58 -11.51 -52.74
C LYS A 1197 -18.16 -12.66 -53.68
N THR A 1198 -17.35 -13.62 -53.22
CA THR A 1198 -17.09 -14.85 -54.00
C THR A 1198 -16.54 -15.93 -53.07
N ARG A 1199 -17.45 -16.64 -52.42
CA ARG A 1199 -17.55 -18.11 -52.49
C ARG A 1199 -18.78 -18.52 -51.70
N LYS A 1200 -19.74 -19.11 -52.43
CA LYS A 1200 -20.79 -19.95 -51.85
C LYS A 1200 -20.13 -20.93 -50.89
N LEU A 1201 -20.63 -20.96 -49.65
CA LEU A 1201 -20.53 -22.14 -48.80
C LEU A 1201 -21.14 -23.30 -49.59
N ILE A 1202 -20.30 -24.22 -50.03
CA ILE A 1202 -20.74 -25.61 -50.19
C ILE A 1202 -20.62 -26.19 -48.78
N LEU A 1203 -21.72 -26.82 -48.37
CA LEU A 1203 -22.06 -27.36 -47.06
C LEU A 1203 -20.92 -28.13 -46.38
#